data_AF-D0N9N0-F1
#
_entry.id   AF-D0N9N0-F1
#
_cell.length_a   1.000
_cell.length_b   1.000
_cell.length_c   1.000
_cell.angle_alpha   90.00
_cell.angle_beta   90.00
_cell.angle_gamma   90.00
#
_symmetry.space_group_name_H-M   'P 1'
#
loop_
_entity.id
_entity.type
_entity.pdbx_description
1 polymer ?
#
loop_
_entity_poly.entity_id
_entity_poly.type
_entity_poly.pdbx_seq_one_letter_code
_entity_poly.pdbx_strand_id
1 'polypeptide(L)'
;MKLAWVLSAALLAFVSILSPVHAQCGARVRKDWDAMTTAEKDTYKGALAAAMDSGAYIKFIEMHTEMQSEMEAHRQCMFIYWHRLLLVVFENMLRGQGPQYACVTVPYYNWVGANNRMLAGSCSSLGDCSTITRELGGYTTGSQRTININGINNSGRCVAQSPLDHFCQSGTVSGSACARCVPRGNWGSASVPSSTSFASVRQQVFNAQNIGQMSPNVEQGCHNNIHANLGGAMGTFASPSEPIFWSHHAMVDALHTIFHKCRVGTQRLTFAQKAAHPVAWTSCAKRGGGSFNPTDVIVMRTGVNGNNPIQGSQDPLIGRYFTGVPNQFAGLMDVRDLGDSSYSYELSGQLADMYNNCDGTPTPAPTTAPAPVTPTAAPTPVTTAPVPVNNAPVTPTAAPQQPGRWGLFDWLRNRWGFGRFGRRLEAEHGYGCGRKLKAEHGWGWWPWRNNQGNNIRGNDCDDEPSVNNNYAPTVPASTAPTNNYAPAVTTPSNNYTPATIAPTVAPTTAPTTSPQYDGNNNNVDVVTVNKETAEEKKVSTWYKKTMANMGGQCAEAMADLERQVCMFENQCLGGTKDYSAAFKATWGAKEPRCLTIVNSIKSGQQKITYGNWRKDMESYFGCPKPTNATQSTKQNAYSDTTQSVVQDATQTVTQTATDALSSVVQSV
;
A
#
# COMPACT_ATOMS: atom_id res chain seq x y z
N MET A 1 -10.11 -66.36 -22.53
CA MET A 1 -11.12 -65.47 -21.93
C MET A 1 -10.66 -64.77 -20.64
N LYS A 2 -10.03 -65.44 -19.66
CA LYS A 2 -9.62 -64.80 -18.39
C LYS A 2 -8.51 -63.74 -18.50
N LEU A 3 -7.60 -63.83 -19.48
CA LEU A 3 -6.51 -62.85 -19.68
C LEU A 3 -7.01 -61.49 -20.22
N ALA A 4 -8.06 -61.50 -21.06
CA ALA A 4 -8.63 -60.28 -21.63
C ALA A 4 -9.31 -59.41 -20.56
N TRP A 5 -9.95 -60.04 -19.57
CA TRP A 5 -10.59 -59.32 -18.46
C TRP A 5 -9.58 -58.64 -17.51
N VAL A 6 -8.43 -59.25 -17.28
CA VAL A 6 -7.36 -58.66 -16.43
C VAL A 6 -6.70 -57.48 -17.15
N LEU A 7 -6.46 -57.58 -18.46
CA LEU A 7 -5.94 -56.49 -19.27
C LEU A 7 -6.94 -55.33 -19.38
N SER A 8 -8.24 -55.59 -19.55
CA SER A 8 -9.27 -54.55 -19.57
C SER A 8 -9.45 -53.86 -18.22
N ALA A 9 -9.37 -54.60 -17.11
CA ALA A 9 -9.45 -54.02 -15.76
C ALA A 9 -8.20 -53.19 -15.41
N ALA A 10 -7.01 -53.64 -15.82
CA ALA A 10 -5.77 -52.88 -15.67
C ALA A 10 -5.76 -51.62 -16.54
N LEU A 11 -6.30 -51.68 -17.76
CA LEU A 11 -6.44 -50.52 -18.66
C LEU A 11 -7.46 -49.51 -18.13
N LEU A 12 -8.60 -49.95 -17.57
CA LEU A 12 -9.57 -49.06 -16.92
C LEU A 12 -9.02 -48.42 -15.64
N ALA A 13 -8.23 -49.17 -14.85
CA ALA A 13 -7.53 -48.62 -13.70
C ALA A 13 -6.49 -47.58 -14.13
N PHE A 14 -5.74 -47.80 -15.22
CA PHE A 14 -4.75 -46.86 -15.77
C PHE A 14 -5.38 -45.60 -16.41
N VAL A 15 -6.52 -45.73 -17.08
CA VAL A 15 -7.25 -44.60 -17.67
C VAL A 15 -7.93 -43.73 -16.59
N SER A 16 -8.30 -44.33 -15.45
CA SER A 16 -8.88 -43.59 -14.31
C SER A 16 -7.85 -42.73 -13.54
N ILE A 17 -6.55 -43.01 -13.68
CA ILE A 17 -5.45 -42.19 -13.11
C ILE A 17 -4.98 -41.08 -14.06
N LEU A 18 -5.47 -41.07 -15.30
CA LEU A 18 -5.10 -40.12 -16.35
C LEU A 18 -6.20 -39.10 -16.68
N SER A 19 -7.34 -39.16 -15.98
CA SER A 19 -8.23 -38.00 -15.98
C SER A 19 -7.49 -36.86 -15.26
N PRO A 20 -7.18 -35.73 -15.91
CA PRO A 20 -6.72 -34.57 -15.17
C PRO A 20 -7.84 -34.25 -14.19
N VAL A 21 -7.60 -34.53 -12.92
CA VAL A 21 -8.37 -33.92 -11.84
C VAL A 21 -8.04 -32.44 -12.00
N HIS A 22 -8.82 -31.74 -12.81
CA HIS A 22 -8.79 -30.28 -12.83
C HIS A 22 -9.07 -29.89 -11.40
N ALA A 23 -8.06 -29.34 -10.71
CA ALA A 23 -8.24 -28.84 -9.37
C ALA A 23 -9.41 -27.85 -9.44
N GLN A 24 -10.54 -28.22 -8.84
CA GLN A 24 -11.72 -27.38 -8.82
C GLN A 24 -11.47 -26.29 -7.80
N CYS A 25 -10.72 -25.27 -8.21
CA CYS A 25 -10.45 -24.11 -7.40
C CYS A 25 -11.75 -23.31 -7.27
N GLY A 26 -12.05 -22.87 -6.04
CA GLY A 26 -13.02 -21.79 -5.86
C GLY A 26 -12.51 -20.46 -6.40
N ALA A 27 -13.31 -19.40 -6.22
CA ALA A 27 -12.88 -18.04 -6.50
C ALA A 27 -11.55 -17.70 -5.80
N ARG A 28 -10.69 -16.92 -6.46
CA ARG A 28 -9.40 -16.48 -5.91
C ARG A 28 -9.62 -15.49 -4.78
N VAL A 29 -9.13 -15.81 -3.58
CA VAL A 29 -9.22 -14.93 -2.41
C VAL A 29 -7.83 -14.70 -1.84
N ARG A 30 -7.35 -13.45 -1.90
CA ARG A 30 -6.09 -13.04 -1.28
C ARG A 30 -6.32 -12.74 0.20
N LYS A 31 -5.56 -13.41 1.06
CA LYS A 31 -5.70 -13.34 2.53
C LYS A 31 -4.49 -12.65 3.16
N ASP A 32 -4.68 -12.14 4.37
CA ASP A 32 -3.57 -11.77 5.25
C ASP A 32 -2.71 -13.01 5.45
N TRP A 33 -1.39 -12.87 5.40
CA TRP A 33 -0.48 -13.96 5.77
C TRP A 33 -0.81 -14.55 7.15
N ASP A 34 -1.19 -13.72 8.13
CA ASP A 34 -1.55 -14.17 9.48
C ASP A 34 -2.91 -14.91 9.52
N ALA A 35 -3.72 -14.82 8.47
CA ALA A 35 -4.99 -15.52 8.34
C ALA A 35 -4.89 -16.84 7.55
N MET A 36 -3.79 -17.04 6.81
CA MET A 36 -3.55 -18.28 6.08
C MET A 36 -3.31 -19.47 7.02
N THR A 37 -3.86 -20.61 6.63
CA THR A 37 -3.52 -21.92 7.21
C THR A 37 -2.09 -22.31 6.87
N THR A 38 -1.52 -23.24 7.64
CA THR A 38 -0.20 -23.81 7.37
C THR A 38 -0.13 -24.41 5.96
N ALA A 39 -1.18 -25.13 5.53
CA ALA A 39 -1.24 -25.70 4.20
C ALA A 39 -1.21 -24.64 3.09
N GLU A 40 -1.97 -23.56 3.22
CA GLU A 40 -1.94 -22.46 2.24
C GLU A 40 -0.55 -21.79 2.19
N LYS A 41 0.09 -21.60 3.35
CA LYS A 41 1.46 -21.04 3.43
C LYS A 41 2.48 -21.98 2.77
N ASP A 42 2.37 -23.27 3.00
CA ASP A 42 3.26 -24.28 2.42
C ASP A 42 3.05 -24.38 0.89
N THR A 43 1.81 -24.35 0.42
CA THR A 43 1.50 -24.27 -1.02
C THR A 43 2.12 -23.02 -1.66
N TYR A 44 2.00 -21.85 -1.01
CA TYR A 44 2.59 -20.60 -1.53
C TYR A 44 4.12 -20.64 -1.56
N LYS A 45 4.78 -21.08 -0.47
CA LYS A 45 6.24 -21.26 -0.42
C LYS A 45 6.72 -22.26 -1.47
N GLY A 46 6.02 -23.38 -1.64
CA GLY A 46 6.33 -24.38 -2.66
C GLY A 46 6.17 -23.86 -4.08
N ALA A 47 5.13 -23.06 -4.36
CA ALA A 47 4.93 -22.43 -5.66
C ALA A 47 6.05 -21.43 -5.98
N LEU A 48 6.51 -20.65 -4.98
CA LEU A 48 7.66 -19.76 -5.12
C LEU A 48 8.95 -20.52 -5.45
N ALA A 49 9.24 -21.59 -4.70
CA ALA A 49 10.41 -22.44 -4.95
C ALA A 49 10.37 -23.02 -6.38
N ALA A 50 9.23 -23.58 -6.79
CA ALA A 50 9.05 -24.14 -8.13
C ALA A 50 9.19 -23.07 -9.24
N ALA A 51 8.69 -21.85 -9.01
CA ALA A 51 8.86 -20.73 -9.93
C ALA A 51 10.33 -20.29 -10.05
N MET A 52 11.10 -20.35 -8.97
CA MET A 52 12.53 -20.06 -8.99
C MET A 52 13.29 -21.16 -9.74
N ASP A 53 12.99 -22.43 -9.48
CA ASP A 53 13.60 -23.58 -10.15
C ASP A 53 13.33 -23.61 -11.66
N SER A 54 12.13 -23.21 -12.09
CA SER A 54 11.75 -23.17 -13.51
C SER A 54 12.35 -22.00 -14.28
N GLY A 55 12.98 -21.04 -13.60
CA GLY A 55 13.44 -19.79 -14.19
C GLY A 55 12.32 -18.79 -14.53
N ALA A 56 11.06 -19.11 -14.21
CA ALA A 56 9.95 -18.19 -14.45
C ALA A 56 10.01 -16.98 -13.52
N TYR A 57 10.50 -17.15 -12.29
CA TYR A 57 10.59 -16.09 -11.29
C TYR A 57 11.51 -14.93 -11.70
N ILE A 58 12.69 -15.24 -12.26
CA ILE A 58 13.68 -14.22 -12.67
C ILE A 58 13.15 -13.30 -13.77
N LYS A 59 12.21 -13.75 -14.59
CA LYS A 59 11.56 -12.92 -15.61
C LYS A 59 10.78 -11.73 -15.05
N PHE A 60 10.19 -11.88 -13.86
CA PHE A 60 9.49 -10.78 -13.21
C PHE A 60 10.46 -9.75 -12.58
N ILE A 61 11.63 -10.21 -12.16
CA ILE A 61 12.71 -9.33 -11.71
C ILE A 61 13.25 -8.56 -12.90
N GLU A 62 13.49 -9.23 -14.03
CA GLU A 62 13.88 -8.60 -15.28
C GLU A 62 12.90 -7.48 -15.67
N MET A 63 11.59 -7.73 -15.62
CA MET A 63 10.54 -6.73 -15.89
C MET A 63 10.64 -5.48 -15.03
N HIS A 64 10.85 -5.64 -13.73
CA HIS A 64 10.88 -4.52 -12.82
C HIS A 64 12.21 -3.74 -12.89
N THR A 65 13.30 -4.41 -13.28
CA THR A 65 14.61 -3.77 -13.48
C THR A 65 14.79 -3.13 -14.86
N GLU A 66 14.00 -3.52 -15.86
CA GLU A 66 14.06 -2.94 -17.21
C GLU A 66 13.57 -1.49 -17.18
N MET A 67 14.38 -0.56 -17.70
CA MET A 67 14.19 0.87 -17.43
C MET A 67 12.92 1.46 -18.04
N GLN A 68 12.45 0.99 -19.21
CA GLN A 68 11.19 1.51 -19.75
C GLN A 68 10.00 1.07 -18.89
N SER A 69 10.03 -0.17 -18.43
CA SER A 69 9.06 -0.75 -17.51
C SER A 69 9.11 -0.04 -16.15
N GLU A 70 10.31 0.20 -15.59
CA GLU A 70 10.52 0.95 -14.34
C GLU A 70 9.93 2.37 -14.41
N MET A 71 10.19 3.09 -15.51
CA MET A 71 9.70 4.45 -15.71
C MET A 71 8.16 4.52 -15.78
N GLU A 72 7.52 3.42 -16.18
CA GLU A 72 6.07 3.25 -16.19
C GLU A 72 5.52 2.65 -14.89
N ALA A 73 6.37 2.05 -14.05
CA ALA A 73 5.98 1.47 -12.78
C ALA A 73 6.02 2.49 -11.63
N HIS A 74 6.93 3.48 -11.66
CA HIS A 74 7.23 4.31 -10.48
C HIS A 74 7.32 5.81 -10.74
N ARG A 75 7.02 6.58 -9.69
CA ARG A 75 7.09 8.05 -9.60
C ARG A 75 6.11 8.75 -10.53
N GLN A 76 4.90 8.22 -10.62
CA GLN A 76 3.81 8.75 -11.45
C GLN A 76 2.44 8.24 -10.95
N CYS A 77 1.37 8.52 -11.70
CA CYS A 77 -0.01 8.21 -11.30
C CYS A 77 -0.50 6.78 -11.59
N MET A 78 0.22 5.99 -12.39
CA MET A 78 -0.17 4.64 -12.79
C MET A 78 0.47 3.52 -11.96
N PHE A 79 1.33 3.86 -10.98
CA PHE A 79 2.04 2.92 -10.11
C PHE A 79 1.18 1.73 -9.65
N ILE A 80 -0.02 2.00 -9.12
CA ILE A 80 -0.94 0.95 -8.64
C ILE A 80 -1.40 0.01 -9.77
N TYR A 81 -1.77 0.55 -10.93
CA TYR A 81 -2.26 -0.27 -12.04
C TYR A 81 -1.16 -1.11 -12.68
N TRP A 82 0.04 -0.54 -12.84
CA TRP A 82 1.20 -1.28 -13.34
C TRP A 82 1.53 -2.48 -12.43
N HIS A 83 1.58 -2.25 -11.11
CA HIS A 83 1.86 -3.31 -10.14
C HIS A 83 0.72 -4.33 -10.01
N ARG A 84 -0.53 -3.93 -10.23
CA ARG A 84 -1.67 -4.87 -10.31
C ARG A 84 -1.48 -5.87 -11.45
N LEU A 85 -1.13 -5.42 -12.65
CA LEU A 85 -0.85 -6.35 -13.76
C LEU A 85 0.29 -7.30 -13.40
N LEU A 86 1.37 -6.77 -12.81
CA LEU A 86 2.52 -7.57 -12.39
C LEU A 86 2.09 -8.67 -11.40
N LEU A 87 1.31 -8.32 -10.37
CA LEU A 87 0.80 -9.25 -9.36
C LEU A 87 -0.11 -10.33 -9.97
N VAL A 88 -1.02 -9.94 -10.85
CA VAL A 88 -1.98 -10.87 -11.47
C VAL A 88 -1.27 -11.90 -12.33
N VAL A 89 -0.34 -11.45 -13.17
CA VAL A 89 0.43 -12.33 -14.04
C VAL A 89 1.40 -13.19 -13.23
N PHE A 90 1.98 -12.66 -12.14
CA PHE A 90 2.80 -13.43 -11.22
C PHE A 90 2.01 -14.54 -10.54
N GLU A 91 0.80 -14.25 -10.06
CA GLU A 91 -0.09 -15.25 -9.48
C GLU A 91 -0.49 -16.32 -10.49
N ASN A 92 -0.82 -15.93 -11.73
CA ASN A 92 -1.07 -16.88 -12.83
C ASN A 92 0.14 -17.78 -13.08
N MET A 93 1.35 -17.22 -13.02
CA MET A 93 2.59 -17.96 -13.16
C MET A 93 2.80 -18.97 -12.02
N LEU A 94 2.53 -18.57 -10.77
CA LEU A 94 2.59 -19.49 -9.61
C LEU A 94 1.61 -20.64 -9.75
N ARG A 95 0.37 -20.35 -10.18
CA ARG A 95 -0.66 -21.37 -10.44
C ARG A 95 -0.27 -22.34 -11.55
N GLY A 96 0.58 -21.90 -12.48
CA GLY A 96 1.13 -22.70 -13.57
C GLY A 96 2.35 -23.54 -13.25
N GLN A 97 2.87 -23.50 -12.01
CA GLN A 97 4.07 -24.27 -11.62
C GLN A 97 3.78 -25.77 -11.32
N GLY A 98 2.52 -26.19 -11.37
CA GLY A 98 2.11 -27.58 -11.18
C GLY A 98 0.68 -27.71 -10.66
N PRO A 99 0.03 -28.88 -10.83
CA PRO A 99 -1.36 -29.09 -10.40
C PRO A 99 -1.59 -28.80 -8.92
N GLN A 100 -0.60 -29.07 -8.06
CA GLN A 100 -0.66 -28.81 -6.62
C GLN A 100 -0.69 -27.32 -6.26
N TYR A 101 -0.26 -26.44 -7.17
CA TYR A 101 -0.26 -24.99 -7.01
C TYR A 101 -1.41 -24.32 -7.76
N ALA A 102 -2.24 -25.10 -8.49
CA ALA A 102 -3.28 -24.57 -9.37
C ALA A 102 -4.26 -23.62 -8.68
N CYS A 103 -4.45 -23.74 -7.35
CA CYS A 103 -5.34 -22.89 -6.57
C CYS A 103 -4.62 -21.84 -5.70
N VAL A 104 -3.30 -21.67 -5.82
CA VAL A 104 -2.55 -20.69 -5.03
C VAL A 104 -3.00 -19.26 -5.34
N THR A 105 -2.97 -18.41 -4.32
CA THR A 105 -3.22 -16.97 -4.38
C THR A 105 -2.11 -16.23 -3.67
N VAL A 106 -1.73 -15.05 -4.15
CA VAL A 106 -0.73 -14.22 -3.48
C VAL A 106 -1.32 -13.65 -2.18
N PRO A 107 -0.74 -13.92 -1.00
CA PRO A 107 -1.22 -13.33 0.25
C PRO A 107 -0.71 -11.90 0.40
N TYR A 108 -1.39 -11.08 1.20
CA TYR A 108 -0.94 -9.72 1.50
C TYR A 108 -0.23 -9.64 2.85
N TYR A 109 0.75 -8.73 2.92
CA TYR A 109 1.49 -8.41 4.14
C TYR A 109 0.81 -7.24 4.86
N ASN A 110 0.10 -7.52 5.94
CA ASN A 110 -0.60 -6.51 6.73
C ASN A 110 0.33 -5.70 7.65
N TRP A 111 0.95 -4.64 7.12
CA TRP A 111 1.83 -3.77 7.92
C TRP A 111 1.08 -2.92 8.95
N VAL A 112 -0.23 -2.69 8.77
CA VAL A 112 -1.08 -2.01 9.78
C VAL A 112 -1.14 -2.87 11.05
N GLY A 113 -1.33 -4.17 10.91
CA GLY A 113 -1.23 -5.13 12.02
C GLY A 113 0.14 -5.14 12.69
N ALA A 114 1.23 -5.06 11.90
CA ALA A 114 2.58 -4.94 12.44
C ALA A 114 2.77 -3.65 13.26
N ASN A 115 2.24 -2.52 12.79
CA ASN A 115 2.26 -1.25 13.53
C ASN A 115 1.45 -1.33 14.83
N ASN A 116 0.30 -2.00 14.82
CA ASN A 116 -0.51 -2.22 16.02
C ASN A 116 0.24 -3.00 17.09
N ARG A 117 0.95 -4.07 16.71
CA ARG A 117 1.77 -4.87 17.63
C ARG A 117 2.92 -4.06 18.21
N MET A 118 3.55 -3.22 17.40
CA MET A 118 4.61 -2.33 17.85
C MET A 118 4.08 -1.30 18.87
N LEU A 119 2.97 -0.62 18.57
CA LEU A 119 2.33 0.33 19.49
C LEU A 119 1.86 -0.34 20.78
N ALA A 120 1.34 -1.58 20.69
CA ALA A 120 0.91 -2.33 21.86
C ALA A 120 2.07 -2.78 22.76
N GLY A 121 3.32 -2.73 22.27
CA GLY A 121 4.53 -3.14 22.98
C GLY A 121 4.89 -4.62 22.81
N SER A 122 4.23 -5.34 21.89
CA SER A 122 4.42 -6.78 21.70
C SER A 122 5.69 -7.13 20.88
N CYS A 123 6.29 -6.16 20.20
CA CYS A 123 7.44 -6.31 19.33
C CYS A 123 8.10 -4.95 19.06
N SER A 124 9.27 -4.92 18.40
CA SER A 124 10.01 -3.66 18.19
C SER A 124 10.62 -3.46 16.79
N SER A 125 10.50 -4.45 15.90
CA SER A 125 11.09 -4.43 14.56
C SER A 125 10.15 -5.04 13.52
N LEU A 126 10.31 -4.72 12.23
CA LEU A 126 9.55 -5.40 11.16
C LEU A 126 9.80 -6.92 11.15
N GLY A 127 11.00 -7.36 11.55
CA GLY A 127 11.31 -8.78 11.73
C GLY A 127 10.43 -9.46 12.79
N ASP A 128 10.23 -8.80 13.93
CA ASP A 128 9.51 -9.41 15.06
C ASP A 128 7.99 -9.14 15.03
N CYS A 129 7.57 -8.01 14.45
CA CYS A 129 6.16 -7.60 14.42
C CYS A 129 5.31 -8.30 13.36
N SER A 130 5.94 -9.09 12.49
CA SER A 130 5.27 -9.70 11.32
C SER A 130 5.68 -11.16 11.23
N THR A 131 4.73 -12.10 11.21
CA THR A 131 5.09 -13.52 11.09
C THR A 131 5.66 -13.86 9.71
N ILE A 132 5.16 -13.18 8.65
CA ILE A 132 5.62 -13.36 7.27
C ILE A 132 7.14 -13.16 7.11
N THR A 133 7.76 -12.24 7.85
CA THR A 133 9.20 -12.00 7.76
C THR A 133 10.02 -13.16 8.33
N ARG A 134 9.45 -13.92 9.28
CA ARG A 134 10.05 -15.13 9.86
C ARG A 134 9.75 -16.38 9.06
N GLU A 135 8.52 -16.52 8.58
CA GLU A 135 8.03 -17.75 7.95
C GLU A 135 8.39 -17.84 6.45
N LEU A 136 8.62 -16.70 5.80
CA LEU A 136 9.07 -16.64 4.39
C LEU A 136 10.60 -16.64 4.32
N GLY A 137 11.23 -17.69 4.86
CA GLY A 137 12.69 -17.90 4.87
C GLY A 137 13.47 -17.24 6.02
N GLY A 138 12.84 -16.39 6.86
CA GLY A 138 13.51 -15.79 8.03
C GLY A 138 14.63 -14.79 7.70
N TYR A 139 15.19 -14.12 8.71
CA TYR A 139 16.15 -13.01 8.49
C TYR A 139 17.38 -13.05 9.40
N THR A 140 17.52 -14.09 10.22
CA THR A 140 18.57 -14.18 11.25
C THR A 140 19.79 -15.01 10.81
N THR A 141 19.67 -15.75 9.72
CA THR A 141 20.63 -16.74 9.22
C THR A 141 21.22 -16.34 7.87
N GLY A 142 22.37 -16.92 7.51
CA GLY A 142 23.09 -16.57 6.28
C GLY A 142 24.26 -15.60 6.51
N SER A 143 25.00 -15.31 5.45
CA SER A 143 26.24 -14.52 5.48
C SER A 143 26.09 -13.19 4.76
N GLN A 144 26.87 -12.18 5.17
CA GLN A 144 26.90 -10.90 4.46
C GLN A 144 27.53 -11.08 3.08
N ARG A 145 26.77 -10.78 2.03
CA ARG A 145 27.21 -10.89 0.64
C ARG A 145 26.62 -9.78 -0.21
N THR A 146 27.32 -9.45 -1.29
CA THR A 146 26.76 -8.66 -2.39
C THR A 146 26.47 -9.60 -3.56
N ILE A 147 25.24 -9.62 -4.03
CA ILE A 147 24.82 -10.39 -5.20
C ILE A 147 24.40 -9.40 -6.30
N ASN A 148 24.94 -9.58 -7.50
CA ASN A 148 24.47 -8.88 -8.68
C ASN A 148 23.22 -9.60 -9.20
N ILE A 149 22.05 -9.00 -9.00
CA ILE A 149 20.75 -9.53 -9.41
C ILE A 149 20.31 -8.74 -10.63
N ASN A 150 20.26 -9.40 -11.79
CA ASN A 150 19.92 -8.82 -13.08
C ASN A 150 20.57 -7.45 -13.36
N GLY A 151 21.88 -7.33 -13.08
CA GLY A 151 22.65 -6.11 -13.32
C GLY A 151 22.72 -5.16 -12.13
N ILE A 152 22.02 -5.44 -11.03
CA ILE A 152 21.93 -4.57 -9.85
C ILE A 152 22.61 -5.21 -8.65
N ASN A 153 23.55 -4.48 -8.04
CA ASN A 153 24.23 -4.96 -6.84
C ASN A 153 23.32 -4.81 -5.60
N ASN A 154 23.12 -5.93 -4.90
CA ASN A 154 22.30 -6.00 -3.69
C ASN A 154 23.17 -6.54 -2.56
N SER A 155 23.38 -5.72 -1.52
CA SER A 155 24.19 -6.08 -0.36
C SER A 155 23.32 -6.31 0.86
N GLY A 156 23.62 -7.36 1.62
CA GLY A 156 22.93 -7.67 2.85
C GLY A 156 23.23 -9.08 3.35
N ARG A 157 22.46 -9.53 4.34
CA ARG A 157 22.50 -10.92 4.80
C ARG A 157 21.87 -11.79 3.72
N CYS A 158 22.66 -12.61 3.05
CA CYS A 158 22.19 -13.53 2.02
C CYS A 158 21.52 -14.72 2.70
N VAL A 159 20.19 -14.69 2.76
CA VAL A 159 19.36 -15.71 3.41
C VAL A 159 19.13 -16.85 2.42
N ALA A 160 19.43 -18.08 2.85
CA ALA A 160 19.42 -19.30 2.03
C ALA A 160 18.44 -20.35 2.59
N GLN A 161 17.37 -19.90 3.21
CA GLN A 161 16.31 -20.73 3.75
C GLN A 161 15.15 -20.74 2.76
N SER A 162 14.52 -21.89 2.58
CA SER A 162 13.41 -22.04 1.65
C SER A 162 12.30 -21.01 1.88
N PRO A 163 11.80 -20.36 0.80
CA PRO A 163 12.04 -20.67 -0.63
C PRO A 163 13.30 -20.02 -1.26
N LEU A 164 14.11 -19.27 -0.51
CA LEU A 164 15.18 -18.43 -1.04
C LEU A 164 16.43 -19.22 -1.51
N ASP A 165 16.58 -20.46 -1.05
CA ASP A 165 17.61 -21.40 -1.51
C ASP A 165 17.45 -21.84 -2.97
N HIS A 166 16.25 -21.69 -3.53
CA HIS A 166 15.97 -21.94 -4.95
C HIS A 166 16.35 -20.75 -5.85
N PHE A 167 16.69 -19.59 -5.28
CA PHE A 167 16.89 -18.36 -6.03
C PHE A 167 18.09 -18.41 -6.97
N CYS A 168 17.87 -17.96 -8.22
CA CYS A 168 18.92 -17.67 -9.19
C CYS A 168 18.90 -16.20 -9.60
N GLN A 169 20.07 -15.56 -9.59
CA GLN A 169 20.24 -14.11 -9.71
C GLN A 169 20.14 -13.57 -11.15
N SER A 170 20.12 -14.44 -12.16
CA SER A 170 20.07 -14.06 -13.58
C SER A 170 19.53 -15.23 -14.42
N GLY A 171 18.83 -14.91 -15.50
CA GLY A 171 18.32 -15.90 -16.47
C GLY A 171 19.43 -16.60 -17.28
N THR A 172 20.68 -16.16 -17.18
CA THR A 172 21.84 -16.82 -17.80
C THR A 172 22.64 -17.70 -16.84
N VAL A 173 22.23 -17.76 -15.57
CA VAL A 173 22.86 -18.59 -14.55
C VAL A 173 21.93 -19.75 -14.21
N SER A 174 22.48 -20.94 -13.96
CA SER A 174 21.68 -22.12 -13.61
C SER A 174 22.46 -23.09 -12.71
N GLY A 175 21.74 -24.07 -12.15
CA GLY A 175 22.34 -25.17 -11.38
C GLY A 175 23.09 -24.69 -10.13
N SER A 176 24.32 -25.18 -9.96
CA SER A 176 25.17 -24.84 -8.82
C SER A 176 25.79 -23.43 -8.90
N ALA A 177 25.67 -22.75 -10.04
CA ALA A 177 26.17 -21.38 -10.21
C ALA A 177 25.19 -20.32 -9.67
N CYS A 178 23.94 -20.69 -9.39
CA CYS A 178 22.97 -19.80 -8.77
C CYS A 178 23.43 -19.38 -7.36
N ALA A 179 23.09 -18.16 -6.97
CA ALA A 179 23.44 -17.62 -5.65
C ALA A 179 22.83 -18.44 -4.50
N ARG A 180 21.64 -19.01 -4.72
CA ARG A 180 20.86 -19.79 -3.74
C ARG A 180 20.64 -19.06 -2.41
N CYS A 181 20.51 -17.75 -2.51
CA CYS A 181 20.16 -16.86 -1.41
C CYS A 181 19.77 -15.49 -1.94
N VAL A 182 18.97 -14.75 -1.17
CA VAL A 182 18.61 -13.35 -1.46
C VAL A 182 19.17 -12.44 -0.37
N PRO A 183 19.89 -11.35 -0.71
CA PRO A 183 20.38 -10.38 0.28
C PRO A 183 19.23 -9.61 0.94
N ARG A 184 19.01 -9.82 2.24
CA ARG A 184 18.06 -9.06 3.07
C ARG A 184 18.78 -7.99 3.90
N GLY A 185 18.12 -6.86 4.16
CA GLY A 185 18.58 -5.88 5.15
C GLY A 185 18.46 -6.42 6.58
N ASN A 186 18.84 -5.62 7.58
CA ASN A 186 18.76 -6.03 8.98
C ASN A 186 17.35 -5.88 9.54
N TRP A 187 16.48 -6.84 9.24
CA TRP A 187 15.06 -6.81 9.62
C TRP A 187 14.83 -6.85 11.13
N GLY A 188 15.73 -7.45 11.90
CA GLY A 188 15.67 -7.47 13.37
C GLY A 188 15.88 -6.11 14.02
N SER A 189 16.40 -5.13 13.28
CA SER A 189 16.51 -3.73 13.72
C SER A 189 15.75 -2.74 12.84
N ALA A 190 14.99 -3.24 11.85
CA ALA A 190 14.23 -2.40 10.93
C ALA A 190 13.01 -1.83 11.65
N SER A 191 12.86 -0.50 11.63
CA SER A 191 11.74 0.18 12.29
C SER A 191 10.42 -0.20 11.62
N VAL A 192 9.36 -0.35 12.42
CA VAL A 192 7.98 -0.37 11.91
C VAL A 192 7.51 1.07 11.72
N PRO A 193 7.41 1.59 10.48
CA PRO A 193 7.23 3.03 10.28
C PRO A 193 5.83 3.48 10.67
N SER A 194 5.65 4.66 11.30
CA SER A 194 4.28 5.15 11.60
C SER A 194 3.51 5.60 10.36
N SER A 195 4.16 5.71 9.19
CA SER A 195 3.48 5.82 7.90
C SER A 195 2.66 4.57 7.53
N THR A 196 2.87 3.45 8.24
CA THR A 196 2.06 2.23 8.14
C THR A 196 0.99 2.11 9.22
N SER A 197 0.90 3.08 10.13
CA SER A 197 -0.19 3.13 11.12
C SER A 197 -1.53 3.34 10.43
N PHE A 198 -2.61 2.87 11.08
CA PHE A 198 -3.97 3.07 10.61
C PHE A 198 -4.29 4.53 10.24
N ALA A 199 -3.91 5.47 11.10
CA ALA A 199 -4.17 6.89 10.87
C ALA A 199 -3.46 7.41 9.62
N SER A 200 -2.19 7.05 9.42
CA SER A 200 -1.44 7.50 8.25
C SER A 200 -1.89 6.80 6.96
N VAL A 201 -2.19 5.51 7.01
CA VAL A 201 -2.70 4.76 5.85
C VAL A 201 -4.06 5.30 5.42
N ARG A 202 -4.98 5.61 6.35
CA ARG A 202 -6.24 6.31 6.02
C ARG A 202 -5.99 7.65 5.33
N GLN A 203 -5.03 8.44 5.80
CA GLN A 203 -4.70 9.73 5.18
C GLN A 203 -4.14 9.57 3.77
N GLN A 204 -3.28 8.59 3.54
CA GLN A 204 -2.73 8.31 2.21
C GLN A 204 -3.82 7.90 1.21
N VAL A 205 -4.79 7.10 1.65
CA VAL A 205 -5.88 6.59 0.80
C VAL A 205 -6.99 7.62 0.59
N PHE A 206 -7.52 8.20 1.68
CA PHE A 206 -8.75 8.99 1.62
C PHE A 206 -8.55 10.49 1.50
N ASN A 207 -7.37 11.05 1.79
CA ASN A 207 -7.13 12.47 1.51
C ASN A 207 -6.95 12.76 0.00
N ALA A 208 -6.94 11.72 -0.83
CA ALA A 208 -6.90 11.82 -2.28
C ALA A 208 -8.30 11.93 -2.88
N GLN A 209 -8.44 12.81 -3.86
CA GLN A 209 -9.67 13.04 -4.62
C GLN A 209 -9.86 12.05 -5.78
N ASN A 210 -8.76 11.53 -6.34
CA ASN A 210 -8.76 10.62 -7.47
C ASN A 210 -7.52 9.71 -7.41
N ILE A 211 -7.48 8.71 -8.29
CA ILE A 211 -6.37 7.76 -8.38
C ILE A 211 -5.03 8.44 -8.64
N GLY A 212 -5.03 9.55 -9.40
CA GLY A 212 -3.84 10.33 -9.72
C GLY A 212 -3.19 10.98 -8.51
N GLN A 213 -3.94 11.17 -7.41
CA GLN A 213 -3.42 11.60 -6.11
C GLN A 213 -3.19 10.42 -5.16
N MET A 214 -4.10 9.44 -5.13
CA MET A 214 -4.02 8.31 -4.21
C MET A 214 -2.79 7.46 -4.49
N SER A 215 -2.56 7.10 -5.76
CA SER A 215 -1.44 6.22 -6.15
C SER A 215 -0.08 6.80 -5.73
N PRO A 216 0.25 8.08 -6.03
CA PRO A 216 1.48 8.69 -5.52
C PRO A 216 1.54 8.84 -3.99
N ASN A 217 0.41 9.08 -3.31
CA ASN A 217 0.39 9.20 -1.85
C ASN A 217 0.77 7.87 -1.17
N VAL A 218 0.25 6.75 -1.68
CA VAL A 218 0.56 5.41 -1.20
C VAL A 218 2.00 5.03 -1.55
N GLU A 219 2.43 5.28 -2.79
CA GLU A 219 3.80 5.03 -3.26
C GLU A 219 4.83 5.75 -2.36
N GLN A 220 4.68 7.05 -2.17
CA GLN A 220 5.62 7.88 -1.40
C GLN A 220 5.51 7.69 0.11
N GLY A 221 4.37 7.19 0.59
CA GLY A 221 4.09 6.93 2.00
C GLY A 221 4.51 5.51 2.41
N CYS A 222 3.53 4.68 2.75
CA CYS A 222 3.73 3.35 3.32
C CYS A 222 4.54 2.42 2.41
N HIS A 223 4.37 2.48 1.08
CA HIS A 223 5.10 1.64 0.13
C HIS A 223 6.62 1.86 0.21
N ASN A 224 7.07 3.09 -0.09
CA ASN A 224 8.49 3.42 -0.03
C ASN A 224 9.08 3.19 1.37
N ASN A 225 8.31 3.44 2.43
CA ASN A 225 8.82 3.26 3.78
C ASN A 225 9.09 1.80 4.13
N ILE A 226 8.25 0.85 3.67
CA ILE A 226 8.49 -0.58 3.87
C ILE A 226 9.71 -1.05 3.06
N HIS A 227 9.78 -0.69 1.77
CA HIS A 227 10.95 -0.99 0.93
C HIS A 227 12.26 -0.48 1.56
N ALA A 228 12.27 0.78 2.00
CA ALA A 228 13.45 1.40 2.60
C ALA A 228 13.87 0.75 3.92
N ASN A 229 12.93 0.35 4.78
CA ASN A 229 13.26 -0.26 6.08
C ASN A 229 13.66 -1.72 5.96
N LEU A 230 13.05 -2.49 5.05
CA LEU A 230 13.47 -3.86 4.80
C LEU A 230 14.86 -3.92 4.16
N GLY A 231 15.21 -2.97 3.28
CA GLY A 231 16.55 -2.85 2.70
C GLY A 231 17.04 -4.12 1.99
N GLY A 232 18.35 -4.22 1.76
CA GLY A 232 18.90 -5.29 0.91
C GLY A 232 18.27 -5.24 -0.49
N ALA A 233 17.85 -6.40 -0.99
CA ALA A 233 17.09 -6.51 -2.24
C ALA A 233 15.83 -5.64 -2.26
N MET A 234 15.07 -5.59 -1.15
CA MET A 234 13.86 -4.75 -1.04
C MET A 234 14.13 -3.25 -1.21
N GLY A 235 15.38 -2.80 -1.09
CA GLY A 235 15.76 -1.39 -1.27
C GLY A 235 16.08 -0.98 -2.70
N THR A 236 16.15 -1.90 -3.67
CA THR A 236 16.62 -1.62 -5.04
C THR A 236 15.58 -1.99 -6.11
N PHE A 237 15.83 -1.68 -7.39
CA PHE A 237 14.95 -2.14 -8.47
C PHE A 237 14.92 -3.68 -8.61
N ALA A 238 15.82 -4.42 -7.96
CA ALA A 238 15.74 -5.87 -7.89
C ALA A 238 14.84 -6.36 -6.74
N SER A 239 14.02 -5.51 -6.13
CA SER A 239 13.14 -5.88 -5.01
C SER A 239 12.22 -7.07 -5.26
N PRO A 240 11.72 -7.37 -6.48
CA PRO A 240 10.97 -8.61 -6.72
C PRO A 240 11.78 -9.89 -6.55
N SER A 241 13.11 -9.81 -6.45
CA SER A 241 13.94 -10.97 -6.06
C SER A 241 13.59 -11.51 -4.67
N GLU A 242 12.95 -10.69 -3.84
CA GLU A 242 12.48 -11.06 -2.53
C GLU A 242 11.01 -11.51 -2.58
N PRO A 243 10.68 -12.79 -2.30
CA PRO A 243 9.33 -13.25 -2.02
C PRO A 243 8.37 -12.31 -1.26
N ILE A 244 8.82 -11.55 -0.25
CA ILE A 244 7.96 -10.63 0.51
C ILE A 244 7.47 -9.44 -0.33
N PHE A 245 8.14 -9.11 -1.44
CA PHE A 245 7.74 -8.09 -2.40
C PHE A 245 6.29 -8.28 -2.85
N TRP A 246 5.95 -9.51 -3.22
CA TRP A 246 4.63 -9.87 -3.74
C TRP A 246 3.53 -9.61 -2.72
N SER A 247 3.77 -9.98 -1.46
CA SER A 247 2.82 -9.73 -0.38
C SER A 247 2.76 -8.27 0.05
N HIS A 248 3.88 -7.54 -0.03
CA HIS A 248 3.88 -6.10 0.15
C HIS A 248 3.02 -5.40 -0.91
N HIS A 249 3.21 -5.72 -2.19
CA HIS A 249 2.43 -5.14 -3.29
C HIS A 249 0.97 -5.61 -3.29
N ALA A 250 0.67 -6.83 -2.83
CA ALA A 250 -0.71 -7.27 -2.64
C ALA A 250 -1.43 -6.45 -1.56
N MET A 251 -0.73 -5.95 -0.54
CA MET A 251 -1.31 -5.01 0.45
C MET A 251 -1.52 -3.62 -0.15
N VAL A 252 -0.61 -3.12 -0.98
CA VAL A 252 -0.80 -1.88 -1.75
C VAL A 252 -2.04 -1.98 -2.65
N ASP A 253 -2.22 -3.11 -3.32
CA ASP A 253 -3.38 -3.37 -4.17
C ASP A 253 -4.70 -3.50 -3.38
N ALA A 254 -4.64 -4.02 -2.15
CA ALA A 254 -5.79 -4.03 -1.23
C ALA A 254 -6.23 -2.60 -0.88
N LEU A 255 -5.29 -1.68 -0.66
CA LEU A 255 -5.61 -0.25 -0.42
C LEU A 255 -6.29 0.38 -1.63
N HIS A 256 -5.89 0.01 -2.84
CA HIS A 256 -6.60 0.45 -4.04
C HIS A 256 -8.02 -0.11 -4.12
N THR A 257 -8.22 -1.37 -3.77
CA THR A 257 -9.56 -1.98 -3.75
C THR A 257 -10.49 -1.25 -2.77
N ILE A 258 -9.97 -0.88 -1.58
CA ILE A 258 -10.68 -0.03 -0.61
C ILE A 258 -11.01 1.34 -1.21
N PHE A 259 -10.03 2.02 -1.81
CA PHE A 259 -10.25 3.32 -2.46
C PHE A 259 -11.30 3.24 -3.56
N HIS A 260 -11.22 2.23 -4.41
CA HIS A 260 -12.13 2.01 -5.53
C HIS A 260 -13.56 1.90 -5.03
N LYS A 261 -13.83 1.00 -4.07
CA LYS A 261 -15.16 0.90 -3.44
C LYS A 261 -15.60 2.23 -2.85
N CYS A 262 -14.73 2.93 -2.12
CA CYS A 262 -15.11 4.13 -1.38
C CYS A 262 -15.28 5.40 -2.21
N ARG A 263 -14.58 5.52 -3.35
CA ARG A 263 -14.54 6.76 -4.16
C ARG A 263 -15.14 6.59 -5.54
N VAL A 264 -15.16 5.37 -6.07
CA VAL A 264 -15.74 5.03 -7.39
C VAL A 264 -17.12 4.40 -7.21
N GLY A 265 -17.28 3.57 -6.17
CA GLY A 265 -18.52 2.86 -5.89
C GLY A 265 -18.41 1.36 -6.19
N THR A 266 -19.51 0.65 -6.04
CA THR A 266 -19.55 -0.82 -6.18
C THR A 266 -19.99 -1.28 -7.58
N GLN A 267 -20.53 -0.37 -8.39
CA GLN A 267 -20.97 -0.67 -9.75
C GLN A 267 -19.78 -1.06 -10.63
N ARG A 268 -19.89 -2.20 -11.32
CA ARG A 268 -18.93 -2.57 -12.36
C ARG A 268 -19.10 -1.65 -13.56
N LEU A 269 -18.04 -0.93 -13.88
CA LEU A 269 -18.00 0.00 -15.01
C LEU A 269 -17.57 -0.74 -16.29
N THR A 270 -18.20 -0.41 -17.41
CA THR A 270 -17.69 -0.77 -18.75
C THR A 270 -16.33 -0.10 -18.99
N PHE A 271 -15.53 -0.60 -19.94
CA PHE A 271 -14.25 0.02 -20.27
C PHE A 271 -14.37 1.52 -20.59
N ALA A 272 -15.38 1.91 -21.38
CA ALA A 272 -15.63 3.32 -21.72
C ALA A 272 -15.94 4.17 -20.47
N GLN A 273 -16.73 3.63 -19.53
CA GLN A 273 -17.00 4.30 -18.26
C GLN A 273 -15.75 4.40 -17.39
N LYS A 274 -14.95 3.33 -17.30
CA LYS A 274 -13.65 3.34 -16.60
C LYS A 274 -12.73 4.43 -17.15
N ALA A 275 -12.59 4.49 -18.48
CA ALA A 275 -11.76 5.47 -19.17
C ALA A 275 -12.20 6.93 -18.97
N ALA A 276 -13.50 7.17 -18.75
CA ALA A 276 -14.07 8.49 -18.54
C ALA A 276 -14.27 8.85 -17.04
N HIS A 277 -14.05 7.92 -16.10
CA HIS A 277 -14.40 8.14 -14.71
C HIS A 277 -13.44 9.12 -14.01
N PRO A 278 -13.89 10.30 -13.55
CA PRO A 278 -13.00 11.39 -13.12
C PRO A 278 -12.22 11.11 -11.82
N VAL A 279 -12.66 10.09 -11.06
CA VAL A 279 -12.01 9.67 -9.82
C VAL A 279 -11.13 8.44 -10.03
N ALA A 280 -11.55 7.53 -10.91
CA ALA A 280 -10.92 6.24 -11.09
C ALA A 280 -9.86 6.28 -12.20
N TRP A 281 -9.97 7.28 -13.08
CA TRP A 281 -8.98 7.60 -14.09
C TRP A 281 -8.52 9.05 -13.93
N THR A 282 -7.22 9.27 -14.12
CA THR A 282 -6.64 10.60 -14.27
C THR A 282 -5.39 10.49 -15.13
N SER A 283 -5.34 11.23 -16.23
CA SER A 283 -4.14 11.31 -17.07
C SER A 283 -3.09 12.19 -16.38
N CYS A 284 -1.86 11.69 -16.29
CA CYS A 284 -0.70 12.46 -15.85
C CYS A 284 0.47 12.32 -16.82
N ALA A 285 1.50 13.14 -16.63
CA ALA A 285 2.70 13.10 -17.46
C ALA A 285 3.50 11.80 -17.25
N LYS A 286 3.99 11.23 -18.35
CA LYS A 286 4.95 10.11 -18.31
C LYS A 286 6.36 10.65 -18.05
N ARG A 287 7.20 9.86 -17.37
CA ARG A 287 8.61 10.22 -17.15
C ARG A 287 9.42 10.33 -18.45
N GLY A 288 9.02 9.60 -19.49
CA GLY A 288 9.64 9.65 -20.82
C GLY A 288 9.05 10.68 -21.79
N GLY A 289 8.12 11.55 -21.32
CA GLY A 289 7.40 12.50 -22.15
C GLY A 289 6.03 11.99 -22.62
N GLY A 290 5.12 12.93 -22.90
CA GLY A 290 3.71 12.64 -23.18
C GLY A 290 2.88 12.41 -21.92
N SER A 291 1.66 11.89 -22.10
CA SER A 291 0.70 11.65 -21.03
C SER A 291 0.10 10.25 -21.11
N PHE A 292 -0.29 9.69 -19.98
CA PHE A 292 -1.00 8.42 -19.92
C PHE A 292 -2.42 8.54 -20.49
N ASN A 293 -2.79 7.57 -21.33
CA ASN A 293 -4.15 7.38 -21.82
C ASN A 293 -4.75 6.09 -21.25
N PRO A 294 -6.07 6.02 -21.07
CA PRO A 294 -6.73 4.85 -20.48
C PRO A 294 -6.55 3.57 -21.31
N THR A 295 -6.36 3.74 -22.62
CA THR A 295 -6.15 2.68 -23.62
C THR A 295 -4.69 2.32 -23.84
N ASP A 296 -3.74 2.99 -23.18
CA ASP A 296 -2.32 2.65 -23.30
C ASP A 296 -2.13 1.21 -22.83
N VAL A 297 -1.48 0.40 -23.68
CA VAL A 297 -1.02 -0.94 -23.29
C VAL A 297 0.19 -0.79 -22.39
N ILE A 298 0.17 -1.48 -21.26
CA ILE A 298 1.22 -1.40 -20.25
C ILE A 298 2.53 -1.94 -20.80
N VAL A 299 3.61 -1.18 -20.61
CA VAL A 299 4.97 -1.63 -20.92
C VAL A 299 5.50 -2.48 -19.76
N MET A 300 5.69 -3.77 -20.01
CA MET A 300 6.23 -4.72 -19.01
C MET A 300 7.16 -5.71 -19.71
N ARG A 301 8.44 -5.36 -19.80
CA ARG A 301 9.41 -6.00 -20.69
C ARG A 301 10.46 -6.79 -19.93
N THR A 302 10.68 -8.04 -20.30
CA THR A 302 11.72 -8.90 -19.70
C THR A 302 12.96 -8.93 -20.58
N GLY A 303 14.14 -8.92 -19.96
CA GLY A 303 15.43 -8.99 -20.62
C GLY A 303 16.56 -9.06 -19.59
N VAL A 304 17.51 -9.97 -19.81
CA VAL A 304 18.66 -10.16 -18.90
C VAL A 304 19.52 -8.90 -18.88
N ASN A 305 19.69 -8.32 -17.70
CA ASN A 305 20.35 -7.03 -17.47
C ASN A 305 19.79 -5.89 -18.35
N GLY A 306 18.53 -5.98 -18.77
CA GLY A 306 17.91 -5.01 -19.69
C GLY A 306 18.36 -5.13 -21.15
N ASN A 307 19.10 -6.18 -21.53
CA ASN A 307 19.54 -6.37 -22.92
C ASN A 307 18.44 -7.03 -23.76
N ASN A 308 18.24 -6.50 -24.97
CA ASN A 308 17.23 -6.96 -25.95
C ASN A 308 15.86 -7.28 -25.33
N PRO A 309 15.22 -6.35 -24.58
CA PRO A 309 14.03 -6.69 -23.84
C PRO A 309 12.83 -6.91 -24.77
N ILE A 310 12.04 -7.93 -24.47
CA ILE A 310 10.77 -8.25 -25.15
C ILE A 310 9.61 -8.02 -24.20
N GLN A 311 8.40 -7.79 -24.73
CA GLN A 311 7.21 -7.72 -23.88
C GLN A 311 7.02 -9.05 -23.14
N GLY A 312 6.63 -8.99 -21.87
CA GLY A 312 6.41 -10.17 -21.05
C GLY A 312 5.43 -11.15 -21.66
N SER A 313 4.37 -10.63 -22.30
CA SER A 313 3.37 -11.41 -23.03
C SER A 313 3.94 -12.17 -24.24
N GLN A 314 5.12 -11.80 -24.72
CA GLN A 314 5.82 -12.44 -25.84
C GLN A 314 6.97 -13.36 -25.36
N ASP A 315 7.27 -13.38 -24.06
CA ASP A 315 8.32 -14.25 -23.54
C ASP A 315 7.89 -15.72 -23.60
N PRO A 316 8.76 -16.64 -24.09
CA PRO A 316 8.38 -18.03 -24.30
C PRO A 316 8.09 -18.80 -23.01
N LEU A 317 8.59 -18.36 -21.86
CA LEU A 317 8.41 -19.04 -20.57
C LEU A 317 7.16 -18.54 -19.83
N ILE A 318 6.94 -17.23 -19.84
CA ILE A 318 5.88 -16.60 -19.03
C ILE A 318 4.77 -15.93 -19.83
N GLY A 319 4.92 -15.75 -21.14
CA GLY A 319 3.96 -15.02 -21.98
C GLY A 319 2.55 -15.61 -21.94
N ARG A 320 2.45 -16.93 -21.80
CA ARG A 320 1.17 -17.64 -21.62
C ARG A 320 0.33 -17.13 -20.45
N TYR A 321 0.95 -16.64 -19.38
CA TYR A 321 0.28 -16.18 -18.16
C TYR A 321 -0.36 -14.79 -18.27
N PHE A 322 -0.09 -14.07 -19.37
CA PHE A 322 -0.77 -12.82 -19.72
C PHE A 322 -2.10 -13.04 -20.45
N THR A 323 -2.34 -14.25 -20.97
CA THR A 323 -3.54 -14.57 -21.75
C THR A 323 -4.80 -14.33 -20.92
N GLY A 324 -5.75 -13.57 -21.46
CA GLY A 324 -7.03 -13.27 -20.80
C GLY A 324 -6.97 -12.20 -19.71
N VAL A 325 -5.78 -11.66 -19.39
CA VAL A 325 -5.63 -10.53 -18.46
C VAL A 325 -5.69 -9.21 -19.25
N PRO A 326 -6.53 -8.24 -18.84
CA PRO A 326 -6.50 -6.90 -19.43
C PRO A 326 -5.11 -6.27 -19.31
N ASN A 327 -4.57 -5.74 -20.41
CA ASN A 327 -3.23 -5.16 -20.46
C ASN A 327 -3.22 -3.63 -20.64
N GLN A 328 -4.39 -2.99 -20.51
CA GLN A 328 -4.56 -1.55 -20.60
C GLN A 328 -4.86 -1.00 -19.20
N PHE A 329 -4.38 0.22 -18.89
CA PHE A 329 -4.54 0.77 -17.54
C PHE A 329 -6.00 0.84 -17.07
N ALA A 330 -6.93 1.31 -17.91
CA ALA A 330 -8.33 1.35 -17.54
C ALA A 330 -8.91 -0.06 -17.34
N GLY A 331 -8.42 -1.07 -18.04
CA GLY A 331 -8.85 -2.46 -17.86
C GLY A 331 -8.58 -2.99 -16.45
N LEU A 332 -7.51 -2.53 -15.80
CA LEU A 332 -7.04 -3.00 -14.49
C LEU A 332 -7.73 -2.32 -13.30
N MET A 333 -8.67 -1.42 -13.55
CA MET A 333 -9.29 -0.59 -12.52
C MET A 333 -10.04 -1.38 -11.44
N ASP A 334 -10.64 -2.51 -11.79
CA ASP A 334 -11.50 -3.29 -10.89
C ASP A 334 -10.99 -4.75 -10.82
N VAL A 335 -10.72 -5.24 -9.62
CA VAL A 335 -10.22 -6.60 -9.37
C VAL A 335 -11.19 -7.70 -9.79
N ARG A 336 -12.46 -7.34 -9.94
CA ARG A 336 -13.56 -8.23 -10.33
C ARG A 336 -13.70 -8.39 -11.84
N ASP A 337 -13.01 -7.57 -12.63
CA ASP A 337 -13.15 -7.49 -14.10
C ASP A 337 -11.82 -7.75 -14.81
N LEU A 338 -11.17 -8.87 -14.45
CA LEU A 338 -9.86 -9.30 -14.96
C LEU A 338 -9.92 -10.69 -15.62
N GLY A 339 -11.10 -11.07 -16.15
CA GLY A 339 -11.36 -12.40 -16.70
C GLY A 339 -11.20 -13.50 -15.65
N ASP A 340 -10.64 -14.65 -16.04
CA ASP A 340 -10.36 -15.81 -15.16
C ASP A 340 -9.28 -15.51 -14.09
N SER A 341 -8.67 -14.33 -14.17
CA SER A 341 -7.69 -13.85 -13.20
C SER A 341 -8.28 -12.89 -12.18
N SER A 342 -9.60 -12.69 -12.18
CA SER A 342 -10.30 -11.89 -11.16
C SER A 342 -10.14 -12.50 -9.77
N TYR A 343 -10.10 -11.64 -8.75
CA TYR A 343 -9.87 -12.05 -7.36
C TYR A 343 -10.56 -11.11 -6.37
N SER A 344 -10.72 -11.59 -5.15
CA SER A 344 -11.20 -10.82 -4.00
C SER A 344 -10.13 -10.74 -2.92
N TYR A 345 -10.30 -9.80 -1.98
CA TYR A 345 -9.55 -9.78 -0.72
C TYR A 345 -10.41 -10.30 0.44
N GLU A 346 -9.81 -11.09 1.33
CA GLU A 346 -10.37 -11.29 2.67
C GLU A 346 -9.75 -10.25 3.60
N LEU A 347 -10.55 -9.28 4.09
CA LEU A 347 -10.07 -8.22 4.97
C LEU A 347 -10.65 -8.39 6.38
N SER A 348 -9.84 -8.09 7.39
CA SER A 348 -10.26 -8.10 8.80
C SER A 348 -9.81 -6.82 9.52
N GLY A 349 -10.28 -6.66 10.76
CA GLY A 349 -9.86 -5.59 11.65
C GLY A 349 -9.96 -4.18 11.03
N GLN A 350 -8.90 -3.40 11.16
CA GLN A 350 -8.80 -2.02 10.69
C GLN A 350 -8.87 -1.88 9.17
N LEU A 351 -8.42 -2.88 8.39
CA LEU A 351 -8.59 -2.85 6.93
C LEU A 351 -10.06 -3.07 6.53
N ALA A 352 -10.75 -3.99 7.22
CA ALA A 352 -12.19 -4.16 7.06
C ALA A 352 -12.95 -2.90 7.50
N ASP A 353 -12.53 -2.24 8.59
CA ASP A 353 -13.09 -0.95 9.02
C ASP A 353 -12.94 0.14 7.94
N MET A 354 -11.75 0.26 7.35
CA MET A 354 -11.53 1.17 6.22
C MET A 354 -12.43 0.85 5.02
N TYR A 355 -12.56 -0.42 4.65
CA TYR A 355 -13.41 -0.85 3.55
C TYR A 355 -14.89 -0.54 3.81
N ASN A 356 -15.38 -0.90 5.00
CA ASN A 356 -16.79 -0.77 5.35
C ASN A 356 -17.19 0.71 5.53
N ASN A 357 -16.38 1.49 6.23
CA ASN A 357 -16.73 2.83 6.69
C ASN A 357 -16.15 3.97 5.84
N CYS A 358 -15.24 3.68 4.90
CA CYS A 358 -14.58 4.69 4.08
C CYS A 358 -14.02 5.83 4.95
N ASP A 359 -14.08 7.09 4.52
CA ASP A 359 -13.73 8.26 5.34
C ASP A 359 -14.89 8.78 6.23
N GLY A 360 -15.94 7.99 6.42
CA GLY A 360 -17.22 8.42 6.99
C GLY A 360 -18.20 8.94 5.93
N THR A 361 -17.78 9.06 4.67
CA THR A 361 -18.71 9.33 3.56
C THR A 361 -19.38 8.04 3.09
N PRO A 362 -20.70 8.08 2.79
CA PRO A 362 -21.36 6.96 2.14
C PRO A 362 -20.67 6.66 0.80
N THR A 363 -20.56 5.37 0.49
CA THR A 363 -20.10 4.94 -0.83
C THR A 363 -20.96 5.58 -1.92
N PRO A 364 -20.36 6.16 -2.99
CA PRO A 364 -21.11 6.75 -4.08
C PRO A 364 -22.19 5.80 -4.60
N ALA A 365 -23.40 6.31 -4.77
CA ALA A 365 -24.47 5.55 -5.40
C ALA A 365 -24.06 5.17 -6.84
N PRO A 366 -24.59 4.07 -7.40
CA PRO A 366 -24.38 3.72 -8.80
C PRO A 366 -24.70 4.92 -9.68
N THR A 367 -23.71 5.46 -10.39
CA THR A 367 -23.96 6.56 -11.32
C THR A 367 -24.68 5.97 -12.53
N THR A 368 -25.94 6.35 -12.73
CA THR A 368 -26.56 6.25 -14.05
C THR A 368 -25.71 7.12 -14.98
N ALA A 369 -24.89 6.49 -15.81
CA ALA A 369 -24.05 7.21 -16.76
C ALA A 369 -24.92 8.17 -17.57
N PRO A 370 -24.46 9.41 -17.85
CA PRO A 370 -25.13 10.25 -18.83
C PRO A 370 -25.21 9.47 -20.14
N ALA A 371 -26.38 9.50 -20.79
CA ALA A 371 -26.56 8.90 -22.10
C ALA A 371 -25.44 9.38 -23.04
N PRO A 372 -24.93 8.51 -23.94
CA PRO A 372 -23.94 8.94 -24.93
C PRO A 372 -24.49 10.15 -25.67
N VAL A 373 -23.78 11.27 -25.64
CA VAL A 373 -24.14 12.44 -26.43
C VAL A 373 -23.94 12.03 -27.88
N THR A 374 -25.04 11.88 -28.63
CA THR A 374 -24.99 11.61 -30.07
C THR A 374 -24.15 12.70 -30.74
N PRO A 375 -23.12 12.36 -31.53
CA PRO A 375 -22.34 13.37 -32.22
C PRO A 375 -23.27 14.13 -33.17
N THR A 376 -23.44 15.43 -32.95
CA THR A 376 -24.06 16.31 -33.94
C THR A 376 -23.24 16.22 -35.22
N ALA A 377 -23.91 15.95 -36.33
CA ALA A 377 -23.29 15.71 -37.64
C ALA A 377 -22.27 16.82 -38.00
N ALA A 378 -21.10 16.40 -38.49
CA ALA A 378 -20.07 17.30 -39.00
C ALA A 378 -20.62 18.12 -40.20
N PRO A 379 -20.30 19.42 -40.31
CA PRO A 379 -20.65 20.19 -41.48
C PRO A 379 -19.85 19.72 -42.70
N THR A 380 -20.54 19.56 -43.83
CA THR A 380 -19.98 19.20 -45.14
C THR A 380 -18.94 20.22 -45.63
N PRO A 381 -17.85 19.79 -46.30
CA PRO A 381 -16.84 20.70 -46.82
C PRO A 381 -17.32 21.40 -48.10
N VAL A 382 -17.18 22.72 -48.14
CA VAL A 382 -17.39 23.54 -49.34
C VAL A 382 -16.03 23.80 -50.00
N THR A 383 -15.90 23.40 -51.26
CA THR A 383 -14.74 23.66 -52.13
C THR A 383 -14.72 25.11 -52.59
N THR A 384 -13.58 25.79 -52.46
CA THR A 384 -13.31 27.08 -53.13
C THR A 384 -12.07 27.00 -54.03
N ALA A 385 -12.15 27.71 -55.16
CA ALA A 385 -11.23 27.71 -56.31
C ALA A 385 -10.00 28.64 -56.11
N PRO A 386 -8.94 28.52 -56.95
CA PRO A 386 -7.63 29.13 -56.70
C PRO A 386 -7.43 30.52 -57.32
N VAL A 387 -6.56 31.35 -56.73
CA VAL A 387 -6.19 32.71 -57.20
C VAL A 387 -4.65 32.90 -57.04
N PRO A 388 -3.97 33.66 -57.93
CA PRO A 388 -2.63 33.32 -58.44
C PRO A 388 -1.44 34.01 -57.75
N VAL A 389 -0.25 33.49 -58.10
CA VAL A 389 1.09 33.81 -57.59
C VAL A 389 1.67 35.05 -58.29
N ASN A 390 2.32 35.94 -57.52
CA ASN A 390 3.25 36.95 -58.05
C ASN A 390 4.58 36.89 -57.31
N ASN A 391 5.67 36.75 -58.08
CA ASN A 391 7.06 36.74 -57.65
C ASN A 391 7.70 38.11 -57.90
N ALA A 392 8.63 38.53 -57.02
CA ALA A 392 9.94 39.18 -57.27
C ALA A 392 10.39 40.06 -56.05
N PRO A 393 11.64 40.57 -55.93
CA PRO A 393 12.68 39.95 -55.09
C PRO A 393 13.47 40.94 -54.19
N VAL A 394 14.10 40.48 -53.10
CA VAL A 394 15.16 41.27 -52.41
C VAL A 394 16.27 40.37 -51.85
N THR A 395 17.51 40.73 -52.19
CA THR A 395 18.83 40.17 -51.83
C THR A 395 19.35 40.72 -50.47
N PRO A 396 20.50 40.25 -49.93
CA PRO A 396 20.65 39.93 -48.50
C PRO A 396 21.55 40.90 -47.71
N THR A 397 21.40 40.95 -46.38
CA THR A 397 22.44 41.47 -45.49
C THR A 397 22.39 40.90 -44.07
N ALA A 398 23.56 40.37 -43.67
CA ALA A 398 24.25 40.43 -42.37
C ALA A 398 23.70 39.74 -41.10
N ALA A 399 24.68 39.22 -40.34
CA ALA A 399 24.66 38.33 -39.18
C ALA A 399 24.00 38.91 -37.89
N PRO A 400 23.63 38.04 -36.93
CA PRO A 400 22.82 38.44 -35.76
C PRO A 400 23.65 39.06 -34.63
N GLN A 401 23.10 40.11 -34.01
CA GLN A 401 23.53 40.60 -32.70
C GLN A 401 22.80 39.88 -31.56
N GLN A 402 23.57 39.63 -30.49
CA GLN A 402 23.24 38.98 -29.23
C GLN A 402 22.08 39.66 -28.47
N PRO A 403 21.19 38.89 -27.80
CA PRO A 403 20.38 39.40 -26.72
C PRO A 403 21.02 39.16 -25.34
N GLY A 404 21.12 40.28 -24.62
CA GLY A 404 21.24 40.51 -23.17
C GLY A 404 21.20 39.32 -22.21
N ARG A 405 22.18 39.35 -21.29
CA ARG A 405 22.24 38.61 -20.01
C ARG A 405 20.91 38.62 -19.26
N TRP A 406 20.33 37.45 -19.08
CA TRP A 406 19.37 37.18 -18.01
C TRP A 406 20.11 36.72 -16.76
N GLY A 407 19.86 37.39 -15.64
CA GLY A 407 20.48 37.07 -14.36
C GLY A 407 19.96 35.75 -13.78
N LEU A 408 20.85 35.05 -13.06
CA LEU A 408 20.63 33.77 -12.36
C LEU A 408 19.36 33.73 -11.48
N PHE A 409 18.85 34.89 -11.06
CA PHE A 409 17.67 35.04 -10.21
C PHE A 409 16.31 35.01 -10.95
N ASP A 410 16.26 35.19 -12.27
CA ASP A 410 15.01 35.02 -13.04
C ASP A 410 14.81 33.58 -13.52
N TRP A 411 15.89 32.78 -13.61
CA TRP A 411 15.81 31.35 -13.87
C TRP A 411 15.34 30.54 -12.64
N LEU A 412 15.73 30.97 -11.42
CA LEU A 412 15.33 30.30 -10.18
C LEU A 412 13.85 30.50 -9.81
N ARG A 413 13.20 31.55 -10.32
CA ARG A 413 11.80 31.87 -9.98
C ARG A 413 10.76 31.07 -10.77
N ASN A 414 11.10 30.59 -11.97
CA ASN A 414 10.17 29.84 -12.83
C ASN A 414 10.28 28.30 -12.73
N ARG A 415 11.20 27.77 -11.92
CA ARG A 415 11.39 26.32 -11.71
C ARG A 415 10.79 25.79 -10.40
N TRP A 416 10.26 26.67 -9.55
CA TRP A 416 9.61 26.34 -8.28
C TRP A 416 8.32 27.13 -8.12
N GLY A 417 7.21 26.58 -8.62
CA GLY A 417 5.88 27.12 -8.41
C GLY A 417 5.40 26.92 -6.96
N PHE A 418 5.81 27.81 -6.06
CA PHE A 418 5.17 28.03 -4.77
C PHE A 418 4.68 29.48 -4.71
N GLY A 419 3.36 29.67 -4.68
CA GLY A 419 2.77 30.96 -4.31
C GLY A 419 1.51 31.37 -5.08
N ARG A 420 0.38 30.68 -4.85
CA ARG A 420 -0.98 31.25 -4.65
C ARG A 420 -2.00 30.10 -4.63
N PHE A 421 -2.10 29.42 -3.50
CA PHE A 421 -3.32 28.70 -3.12
C PHE A 421 -3.58 28.99 -1.64
N GLY A 422 -4.20 30.14 -1.42
CA GLY A 422 -4.68 30.59 -0.13
C GLY A 422 -5.88 31.48 -0.37
N ARG A 423 -7.06 30.98 0.02
CA ARG A 423 -8.42 31.56 -0.12
C ARG A 423 -9.12 31.32 -1.46
N ARG A 424 -9.77 30.16 -1.57
CA ARG A 424 -11.20 30.03 -1.88
C ARG A 424 -11.58 28.55 -1.78
N LEU A 425 -12.30 28.18 -0.71
CA LEU A 425 -13.20 27.02 -0.56
C LEU A 425 -13.56 26.92 0.93
N GLU A 426 -14.27 27.95 1.41
CA GLU A 426 -15.14 27.85 2.58
C GLU A 426 -16.51 28.32 2.09
N ALA A 427 -17.18 27.44 1.36
CA ALA A 427 -18.62 27.46 1.19
C ALA A 427 -19.01 26.17 0.48
N GLU A 428 -19.91 25.45 1.14
CA GLU A 428 -20.72 24.33 0.65
C GLU A 428 -20.18 22.91 0.93
N HIS A 429 -20.91 22.26 1.84
CA HIS A 429 -20.86 20.88 2.34
C HIS A 429 -20.00 20.57 3.57
N GLY A 430 -20.65 20.60 4.75
CA GLY A 430 -20.40 19.65 5.84
C GLY A 430 -19.85 20.25 7.14
N TYR A 431 -20.75 20.40 8.13
CA TYR A 431 -20.48 20.85 9.50
C TYR A 431 -19.27 20.17 10.17
N GLY A 432 -18.16 20.91 10.31
CA GLY A 432 -16.92 20.42 10.93
C GLY A 432 -16.94 20.38 12.47
N CYS A 433 -16.22 19.42 13.04
CA CYS A 433 -15.93 19.19 14.47
C CYS A 433 -15.27 20.37 15.23
N GLY A 434 -15.10 21.53 14.58
CA GLY A 434 -14.37 22.69 15.11
C GLY A 434 -15.04 23.45 16.28
N ARG A 435 -16.24 23.05 16.73
CA ARG A 435 -16.93 23.73 17.84
C ARG A 435 -16.43 23.33 19.23
N LYS A 436 -15.90 22.12 19.44
CA LYS A 436 -15.35 21.74 20.76
C LYS A 436 -13.95 22.31 21.02
N LEU A 437 -13.14 22.51 19.98
CA LEU A 437 -11.76 23.04 20.14
C LEU A 437 -11.71 24.53 20.51
N LYS A 438 -12.80 25.30 20.32
CA LYS A 438 -12.84 26.73 20.68
C LYS A 438 -13.45 27.03 22.05
N ALA A 439 -14.00 26.04 22.75
CA ALA A 439 -14.81 26.28 23.95
C ALA A 439 -14.05 26.26 25.29
N GLU A 440 -12.77 25.85 25.33
CA GLU A 440 -12.09 25.60 26.62
C GLU A 440 -10.99 26.59 27.03
N HIS A 441 -10.81 27.72 26.34
CA HIS A 441 -9.85 28.76 26.77
C HIS A 441 -10.38 30.21 26.58
N GLY A 442 -11.11 30.74 27.57
CA GLY A 442 -11.09 32.17 27.94
C GLY A 442 -9.99 32.39 28.98
N TRP A 443 -9.29 33.52 29.16
CA TRP A 443 -9.56 34.97 29.10
C TRP A 443 -8.21 35.69 28.78
N GLY A 444 -8.04 36.99 28.44
CA GLY A 444 -8.89 38.18 28.40
C GLY A 444 -8.14 39.46 27.92
N TRP A 445 -8.94 40.44 27.45
CA TRP A 445 -8.82 41.92 27.47
C TRP A 445 -7.75 42.76 26.71
N TRP A 446 -8.20 43.39 25.60
CA TRP A 446 -8.16 44.83 25.13
C TRP A 446 -6.89 45.74 25.21
N PRO A 447 -6.82 46.94 24.52
CA PRO A 447 -7.61 47.52 23.40
C PRO A 447 -6.77 48.20 22.26
N TRP A 448 -7.35 48.44 21.06
CA TRP A 448 -7.57 49.79 20.45
C TRP A 448 -8.09 49.77 19.00
N ARG A 449 -9.32 50.28 18.87
CA ARG A 449 -9.98 51.19 17.88
C ARG A 449 -9.90 51.04 16.34
N ASN A 450 -11.13 50.97 15.81
CA ASN A 450 -11.78 51.77 14.75
C ASN A 450 -11.12 51.92 13.37
N ASN A 451 -11.84 51.49 12.32
CA ASN A 451 -12.68 52.45 11.57
C ASN A 451 -13.82 51.78 10.76
N GLN A 452 -14.88 52.57 10.61
CA GLN A 452 -16.21 52.37 10.01
C GLN A 452 -16.15 51.87 8.54
N GLY A 453 -17.18 51.31 7.90
CA GLY A 453 -18.58 51.05 8.25
C GLY A 453 -19.33 50.53 7.00
N ASN A 454 -20.46 49.83 7.17
CA ASN A 454 -21.75 50.15 6.55
C ASN A 454 -22.84 49.09 6.87
N ASN A 455 -24.00 49.63 7.19
CA ASN A 455 -25.31 49.00 7.43
C ASN A 455 -25.74 48.01 6.33
N ILE A 456 -26.51 46.96 6.68
CA ILE A 456 -27.94 46.78 6.33
C ILE A 456 -28.62 45.88 7.40
N ARG A 457 -29.87 46.23 7.72
CA ARG A 457 -30.83 45.70 8.71
C ARG A 457 -31.35 44.28 8.41
N GLY A 458 -31.77 43.57 9.47
CA GLY A 458 -33.16 43.10 9.59
C GLY A 458 -33.43 41.59 9.72
N ASN A 459 -33.94 41.23 10.91
CA ASN A 459 -35.01 40.27 11.22
C ASN A 459 -34.66 38.88 11.79
N ASP A 460 -34.95 38.76 13.10
CA ASP A 460 -35.78 37.78 13.80
C ASP A 460 -35.59 36.28 13.54
N CYS A 461 -35.23 35.55 14.59
CA CYS A 461 -36.18 34.74 15.38
C CYS A 461 -35.50 34.28 16.68
N ASP A 462 -35.99 34.80 17.81
CA ASP A 462 -35.84 34.23 19.14
C ASP A 462 -36.61 32.90 19.23
N ASP A 463 -36.08 31.93 19.99
CA ASP A 463 -36.82 31.24 21.06
C ASP A 463 -35.93 30.16 21.71
N GLU A 464 -35.44 30.47 22.91
CA GLU A 464 -35.11 29.48 23.94
C GLU A 464 -36.40 28.96 24.59
N PRO A 465 -36.33 27.83 25.33
CA PRO A 465 -36.54 28.04 26.77
C PRO A 465 -35.61 27.28 27.70
N SER A 466 -35.31 27.97 28.80
CA SER A 466 -34.54 27.60 29.97
C SER A 466 -35.18 26.52 30.89
N VAL A 467 -34.31 25.62 31.37
CA VAL A 467 -34.02 25.25 32.78
C VAL A 467 -35.19 25.01 33.75
N ASN A 468 -35.24 23.81 34.35
CA ASN A 468 -35.25 23.71 35.82
C ASN A 468 -34.76 22.36 36.39
N ASN A 469 -33.91 22.47 37.42
CA ASN A 469 -33.41 21.42 38.32
C ASN A 469 -34.53 20.79 39.13
N ASN A 470 -34.39 19.52 39.57
CA ASN A 470 -34.06 19.17 40.98
C ASN A 470 -34.21 17.68 41.38
N TYR A 471 -33.30 17.26 42.28
CA TYR A 471 -33.34 16.14 43.25
C TYR A 471 -33.14 14.66 42.83
N ALA A 472 -32.17 14.04 43.52
CA ALA A 472 -31.91 12.61 43.68
C ALA A 472 -32.30 12.18 45.13
N PRO A 473 -32.01 10.96 45.63
CA PRO A 473 -32.03 9.60 45.06
C PRO A 473 -32.86 8.62 45.95
N THR A 474 -33.12 7.37 45.51
CA THR A 474 -33.16 6.16 46.38
C THR A 474 -33.32 4.86 45.58
N VAL A 475 -32.54 3.86 45.96
CA VAL A 475 -32.64 2.40 45.71
C VAL A 475 -33.31 1.80 46.99
N PRO A 476 -33.86 0.56 47.11
CA PRO A 476 -33.49 -0.64 46.35
C PRO A 476 -34.54 -1.77 46.13
N ALA A 477 -34.04 -2.83 45.48
CA ALA A 477 -34.27 -4.26 45.78
C ALA A 477 -35.53 -5.00 45.28
N SER A 478 -35.26 -5.89 44.32
CA SER A 478 -35.32 -7.36 44.46
C SER A 478 -36.57 -8.14 44.02
N THR A 479 -36.24 -9.35 43.55
CA THR A 479 -37.03 -10.59 43.42
C THR A 479 -37.80 -10.86 42.12
N ALA A 480 -37.21 -11.77 41.33
CA ALA A 480 -37.85 -12.73 40.43
C ALA A 480 -38.58 -13.83 41.29
N PRO A 481 -39.10 -14.98 40.77
CA PRO A 481 -39.05 -15.52 39.40
C PRO A 481 -40.31 -16.33 38.95
N THR A 482 -40.18 -17.03 37.80
CA THR A 482 -40.87 -18.28 37.36
C THR A 482 -42.31 -18.16 36.82
N ASN A 483 -42.81 -18.93 35.85
CA ASN A 483 -42.28 -20.03 35.03
C ASN A 483 -43.24 -20.26 33.83
N ASN A 484 -42.65 -20.72 32.72
CA ASN A 484 -43.08 -21.79 31.79
C ASN A 484 -44.52 -21.86 31.25
N TYR A 485 -44.66 -21.87 29.91
CA TYR A 485 -44.85 -23.08 29.08
C TYR A 485 -45.35 -22.67 27.67
N ALA A 486 -44.62 -23.10 26.64
CA ALA A 486 -45.13 -23.31 25.28
C ALA A 486 -45.56 -24.80 25.17
N PRO A 487 -46.36 -25.28 24.18
CA PRO A 487 -45.97 -25.26 22.76
C PRO A 487 -47.09 -25.14 21.69
N ALA A 488 -46.70 -24.52 20.56
CA ALA A 488 -46.85 -24.87 19.14
C ALA A 488 -48.10 -25.60 18.54
N VAL A 489 -48.44 -25.18 17.30
CA VAL A 489 -48.59 -26.00 16.04
C VAL A 489 -49.85 -25.66 15.16
N THR A 490 -49.56 -25.18 13.93
CA THR A 490 -50.21 -25.30 12.56
C THR A 490 -51.53 -24.63 12.10
N THR A 491 -51.40 -23.68 11.15
CA THR A 491 -51.94 -23.50 9.73
C THR A 491 -53.36 -23.96 9.30
N PRO A 492 -53.89 -23.62 8.08
CA PRO A 492 -53.68 -22.51 7.10
C PRO A 492 -55.01 -21.90 6.50
N SER A 493 -54.95 -20.81 5.71
CA SER A 493 -55.50 -20.72 4.31
C SER A 493 -55.70 -19.29 3.75
N ASN A 494 -55.04 -19.05 2.60
CA ASN A 494 -55.36 -18.29 1.36
C ASN A 494 -56.54 -17.29 1.20
N ASN A 495 -56.17 -16.17 0.55
CA ASN A 495 -56.74 -15.52 -0.66
C ASN A 495 -57.53 -14.18 -0.59
N TYR A 496 -57.15 -13.30 -1.55
CA TYR A 496 -57.78 -12.10 -2.16
C TYR A 496 -57.37 -10.68 -1.71
N THR A 497 -56.90 -9.90 -2.70
CA THR A 497 -56.54 -8.46 -2.81
C THR A 497 -57.79 -7.59 -3.16
N PRO A 498 -57.77 -6.23 -3.31
CA PRO A 498 -56.70 -5.20 -3.26
C PRO A 498 -57.06 -3.90 -2.46
N ALA A 499 -56.13 -2.92 -2.49
CA ALA A 499 -56.31 -1.44 -2.39
C ALA A 499 -55.73 -0.71 -1.14
N THR A 500 -54.68 0.10 -1.43
CA THR A 500 -54.35 1.45 -0.91
C THR A 500 -54.58 1.81 0.57
N ILE A 501 -53.50 2.13 1.28
CA ILE A 501 -53.17 3.44 1.90
C ILE A 501 -51.95 3.24 2.83
N ALA A 502 -50.93 4.09 2.66
CA ALA A 502 -49.74 4.11 3.51
C ALA A 502 -50.06 4.58 4.94
N PRO A 503 -49.33 4.08 5.94
CA PRO A 503 -48.69 5.02 6.85
C PRO A 503 -47.21 4.68 7.13
N THR A 504 -46.45 5.76 7.16
CA THR A 504 -45.11 5.97 7.70
C THR A 504 -44.72 5.08 8.88
N VAL A 505 -43.66 4.28 8.70
CA VAL A 505 -42.88 3.66 9.79
C VAL A 505 -41.40 4.03 9.60
N ALA A 506 -40.78 4.38 10.72
CA ALA A 506 -39.41 4.85 10.94
C ALA A 506 -38.32 4.02 10.23
N PRO A 507 -37.13 4.59 9.95
CA PRO A 507 -36.05 3.88 9.27
C PRO A 507 -35.51 2.76 10.17
N THR A 508 -35.91 1.53 9.87
CA THR A 508 -35.29 0.31 10.40
C THR A 508 -33.87 0.19 9.86
N THR A 509 -32.94 0.09 10.81
CA THR A 509 -31.52 -0.28 10.68
C THR A 509 -31.19 -1.16 9.47
N ALA A 510 -30.22 -0.72 8.67
CA ALA A 510 -29.66 -1.49 7.56
C ALA A 510 -29.14 -2.86 8.05
N PRO A 511 -29.32 -3.96 7.29
CA PRO A 511 -28.82 -5.28 7.67
C PRO A 511 -27.29 -5.30 7.65
N THR A 512 -26.71 -5.83 8.73
CA THR A 512 -25.27 -5.95 9.01
C THR A 512 -24.64 -7.26 8.50
N THR A 513 -25.23 -7.90 7.49
CA THR A 513 -24.71 -9.17 6.97
C THR A 513 -23.79 -8.92 5.78
N SER A 514 -22.47 -9.08 6.02
CA SER A 514 -21.46 -9.31 4.98
C SER A 514 -21.97 -10.41 4.03
N PRO A 515 -21.79 -10.28 2.69
CA PRO A 515 -22.16 -11.35 1.76
C PRO A 515 -21.45 -12.64 2.18
N GLN A 516 -22.22 -13.69 2.49
CA GLN A 516 -21.62 -15.00 2.73
C GLN A 516 -20.98 -15.52 1.44
N TYR A 517 -19.78 -16.06 1.59
CA TYR A 517 -19.03 -16.74 0.54
C TYR A 517 -19.81 -17.99 0.08
N ASP A 518 -20.34 -17.98 -1.14
CA ASP A 518 -21.02 -19.12 -1.77
C ASP A 518 -20.12 -19.86 -2.79
N GLY A 519 -18.83 -19.52 -2.83
CA GLY A 519 -17.81 -20.21 -3.62
C GLY A 519 -17.79 -19.90 -5.11
N ASN A 520 -18.71 -19.09 -5.64
CA ASN A 520 -18.85 -18.88 -7.10
C ASN A 520 -18.84 -17.41 -7.55
N ASN A 521 -18.45 -16.49 -6.66
CA ASN A 521 -18.86 -15.10 -6.81
C ASN A 521 -17.82 -14.24 -7.55
N ASN A 522 -17.98 -14.13 -8.87
CA ASN A 522 -17.25 -13.14 -9.67
C ASN A 522 -17.49 -11.70 -9.16
N ASN A 523 -18.59 -11.43 -8.45
CA ASN A 523 -19.02 -10.06 -8.13
C ASN A 523 -18.48 -9.47 -6.82
N VAL A 524 -17.67 -10.19 -6.05
CA VAL A 524 -17.16 -9.74 -4.75
C VAL A 524 -15.73 -9.23 -4.89
N ASP A 525 -15.48 -7.99 -4.50
CA ASP A 525 -14.14 -7.38 -4.40
C ASP A 525 -13.52 -7.65 -3.04
N VAL A 526 -14.31 -7.65 -1.96
CA VAL A 526 -13.86 -7.90 -0.59
C VAL A 526 -14.84 -8.76 0.19
N VAL A 527 -14.31 -9.75 0.90
CA VAL A 527 -14.98 -10.49 1.99
C VAL A 527 -14.46 -9.92 3.31
N THR A 528 -15.35 -9.34 4.11
CA THR A 528 -14.95 -8.87 5.45
C THR A 528 -15.17 -9.94 6.50
N VAL A 529 -14.15 -10.14 7.35
CA VAL A 529 -14.17 -11.11 8.44
C VAL A 529 -14.10 -10.36 9.77
N ASN A 530 -15.00 -10.70 10.69
CA ASN A 530 -15.02 -10.14 12.03
C ASN A 530 -13.95 -10.82 12.91
N LYS A 531 -12.68 -10.45 12.68
CA LYS A 531 -11.52 -10.90 13.42
C LYS A 531 -10.64 -9.69 13.74
N GLU A 532 -10.35 -9.49 15.02
CA GLU A 532 -9.51 -8.41 15.54
C GLU A 532 -8.56 -8.99 16.60
N THR A 533 -7.26 -8.67 16.53
CA THR A 533 -6.30 -9.12 17.56
C THR A 533 -6.40 -8.24 18.81
N ALA A 534 -5.81 -8.67 19.93
CA ALA A 534 -5.80 -7.88 21.16
C ALA A 534 -5.05 -6.54 20.98
N GLU A 535 -3.92 -6.56 20.25
CA GLU A 535 -3.13 -5.37 19.93
C GLU A 535 -3.89 -4.42 19.01
N GLU A 536 -4.55 -4.97 17.99
CA GLU A 536 -5.39 -4.20 17.10
C GLU A 536 -6.55 -3.56 17.86
N LYS A 537 -7.27 -4.31 18.68
CA LYS A 537 -8.34 -3.79 19.55
C LYS A 537 -7.85 -2.68 20.47
N LYS A 538 -6.65 -2.80 21.04
CA LYS A 538 -6.02 -1.77 21.88
C LYS A 538 -5.83 -0.46 21.10
N VAL A 539 -5.26 -0.54 19.90
CA VAL A 539 -5.05 0.65 19.04
C VAL A 539 -6.37 1.21 18.52
N SER A 540 -7.29 0.36 18.07
CA SER A 540 -8.64 0.74 17.64
C SER A 540 -9.42 1.47 18.73
N THR A 541 -9.28 1.03 19.99
CA THR A 541 -9.93 1.67 21.16
C THR A 541 -9.35 3.05 21.42
N TRP A 542 -8.01 3.18 21.43
CA TRP A 542 -7.34 4.48 21.56
C TRP A 542 -7.77 5.42 20.42
N TYR A 543 -7.74 4.93 19.18
CA TYR A 543 -8.16 5.69 18.00
C TYR A 543 -9.59 6.22 18.16
N LYS A 544 -10.56 5.35 18.47
CA LYS A 544 -11.97 5.73 18.64
C LYS A 544 -12.17 6.75 19.77
N LYS A 545 -11.49 6.56 20.91
CA LYS A 545 -11.57 7.50 22.05
C LYS A 545 -11.00 8.87 21.69
N THR A 546 -9.81 8.92 21.09
CA THR A 546 -9.16 10.18 20.71
C THR A 546 -9.97 10.91 19.65
N MET A 547 -10.51 10.20 18.65
CA MET A 547 -11.44 10.79 17.67
C MET A 547 -12.69 11.37 18.32
N ALA A 548 -13.32 10.66 19.27
CA ALA A 548 -14.48 11.18 19.98
C ALA A 548 -14.17 12.44 20.78
N ASN A 549 -13.01 12.51 21.44
CA ASN A 549 -12.54 13.68 22.16
C ASN A 549 -12.30 14.89 21.24
N MET A 550 -11.89 14.65 19.99
CA MET A 550 -11.70 15.68 18.97
C MET A 550 -12.98 16.05 18.21
N GLY A 551 -14.14 15.54 18.64
CA GLY A 551 -15.45 15.90 18.08
C GLY A 551 -16.02 14.92 17.05
N GLY A 552 -15.37 13.79 16.80
CA GLY A 552 -15.86 12.72 15.91
C GLY A 552 -15.00 12.51 14.65
N GLN A 553 -15.48 11.65 13.76
CA GLN A 553 -14.79 11.29 12.52
C GLN A 553 -14.92 12.38 11.46
N CYS A 554 -13.88 13.18 11.29
CA CYS A 554 -13.72 14.11 10.17
C CYS A 554 -12.27 14.10 9.65
N ALA A 555 -12.06 14.69 8.46
CA ALA A 555 -10.75 14.72 7.80
C ALA A 555 -9.68 15.43 8.66
N GLU A 556 -10.04 16.50 9.35
CA GLU A 556 -9.15 17.27 10.22
C GLU A 556 -8.70 16.46 11.44
N ALA A 557 -9.64 15.78 12.10
CA ALA A 557 -9.36 14.92 13.25
C ALA A 557 -8.46 13.74 12.84
N MET A 558 -8.70 13.15 11.68
CA MET A 558 -7.80 12.12 11.13
C MET A 558 -6.39 12.64 10.83
N ALA A 559 -6.28 13.85 10.29
CA ALA A 559 -4.99 14.46 10.01
C ALA A 559 -4.25 14.80 11.32
N ASP A 560 -4.99 15.20 12.35
CA ASP A 560 -4.42 15.42 13.68
C ASP A 560 -3.87 14.12 14.28
N LEU A 561 -4.60 13.01 14.19
CA LEU A 561 -4.11 11.71 14.64
C LEU A 561 -2.87 11.24 13.88
N GLU A 562 -2.79 11.49 12.57
CA GLU A 562 -1.56 11.20 11.81
C GLU A 562 -0.37 11.98 12.37
N ARG A 563 -0.56 13.27 12.69
CA ARG A 563 0.48 14.07 13.35
C ARG A 563 0.88 13.49 14.71
N GLN A 564 -0.08 13.04 15.50
CA GLN A 564 0.15 12.43 16.80
C GLN A 564 1.02 11.16 16.67
N VAL A 565 0.66 10.21 15.80
CA VAL A 565 1.44 8.96 15.62
C VAL A 565 2.82 9.19 15.04
N CYS A 566 3.01 10.16 14.13
CA CYS A 566 4.33 10.51 13.61
C CYS A 566 5.19 11.18 14.68
N MET A 567 4.63 12.10 15.47
CA MET A 567 5.36 12.71 16.59
C MET A 567 5.68 11.70 17.69
N PHE A 568 4.79 10.75 17.96
CA PHE A 568 5.02 9.67 18.92
C PHE A 568 6.13 8.72 18.46
N GLU A 569 6.21 8.39 17.17
CA GLU A 569 7.37 7.67 16.61
C GLU A 569 8.67 8.42 16.90
N ASN A 570 8.70 9.71 16.55
CA ASN A 570 9.86 10.55 16.74
C ASN A 570 10.26 10.65 18.23
N GLN A 571 9.29 10.77 19.13
CA GLN A 571 9.51 11.10 20.53
C GLN A 571 9.67 9.89 21.46
N CYS A 572 9.08 8.76 21.12
CA CYS A 572 8.92 7.62 22.02
C CYS A 572 9.36 6.27 21.46
N LEU A 573 9.57 6.16 20.14
CA LEU A 573 9.85 4.87 19.48
C LEU A 573 11.23 4.81 18.80
N GLY A 574 12.13 5.71 19.18
CA GLY A 574 13.52 5.72 18.70
C GLY A 574 13.77 6.60 17.47
N GLY A 575 12.85 7.51 17.16
CA GLY A 575 13.06 8.55 16.15
C GLY A 575 12.50 8.19 14.77
N THR A 576 12.08 9.20 14.02
CA THR A 576 11.69 9.04 12.61
C THR A 576 12.93 9.17 11.73
N LYS A 577 13.44 8.03 11.24
CA LYS A 577 14.67 7.98 10.45
C LYS A 577 14.41 8.34 8.99
N ASP A 578 15.31 9.11 8.39
CA ASP A 578 15.28 9.42 6.96
C ASP A 578 15.66 8.19 6.10
N TYR A 579 15.32 8.23 4.82
CA TYR A 579 15.79 7.26 3.85
C TYR A 579 17.31 7.35 3.66
N SER A 580 17.95 6.22 3.38
CA SER A 580 19.37 6.21 3.02
C SER A 580 19.61 6.99 1.73
N ALA A 581 20.79 7.60 1.58
CA ALA A 581 21.16 8.32 0.36
C ALA A 581 21.04 7.44 -0.89
N ALA A 582 21.41 6.16 -0.78
CA ALA A 582 21.27 5.19 -1.87
C ALA A 582 19.81 4.96 -2.28
N PHE A 583 18.90 4.86 -1.30
CA PHE A 583 17.47 4.69 -1.58
C PHE A 583 16.89 5.94 -2.27
N LYS A 584 17.25 7.14 -1.79
CA LYS A 584 16.84 8.41 -2.42
C LYS A 584 17.36 8.53 -3.85
N ALA A 585 18.62 8.16 -4.09
CA ALA A 585 19.23 8.19 -5.41
C ALA A 585 18.55 7.20 -6.38
N THR A 586 18.25 6.00 -5.91
CA THR A 586 17.61 4.94 -6.71
C THR A 586 16.18 5.34 -7.09
N TRP A 587 15.38 5.77 -6.10
CA TRP A 587 13.93 5.94 -6.26
C TRP A 587 13.48 7.38 -6.45
N GLY A 588 14.40 8.34 -6.44
CA GLY A 588 14.05 9.77 -6.44
C GLY A 588 13.17 10.17 -5.24
N ALA A 589 13.19 9.39 -4.16
CA ALA A 589 12.43 9.65 -2.95
C ALA A 589 13.04 10.84 -2.19
N LYS A 590 12.18 11.68 -1.60
CA LYS A 590 12.63 12.86 -0.84
C LYS A 590 12.95 12.52 0.60
N GLU A 591 11.94 12.13 1.36
CA GLU A 591 12.02 11.74 2.76
C GLU A 591 10.76 10.96 3.14
N PRO A 592 10.75 10.23 4.27
CA PRO A 592 9.55 9.56 4.77
C PRO A 592 8.43 10.55 5.11
N ARG A 593 7.19 10.14 4.87
CA ARG A 593 5.98 10.94 5.16
C ARG A 593 5.94 11.46 6.61
N CYS A 594 6.20 10.60 7.59
CA CYS A 594 6.21 11.04 8.99
C CYS A 594 7.37 12.01 9.29
N LEU A 595 8.51 11.92 8.58
CA LEU A 595 9.61 12.86 8.77
C LEU A 595 9.20 14.26 8.31
N THR A 596 8.52 14.37 7.17
CA THR A 596 7.94 15.64 6.69
C THR A 596 6.99 16.25 7.72
N ILE A 597 6.11 15.44 8.31
CA ILE A 597 5.14 15.90 9.31
C ILE A 597 5.84 16.36 10.58
N VAL A 598 6.79 15.57 11.09
CA VAL A 598 7.59 15.92 12.28
C VAL A 598 8.36 17.22 12.06
N ASN A 599 9.02 17.38 10.91
CA ASN A 599 9.76 18.59 10.57
C ASN A 599 8.83 19.81 10.47
N SER A 600 7.63 19.64 9.90
CA SER A 600 6.61 20.71 9.81
C SER A 600 6.09 21.13 11.18
N ILE A 601 5.99 20.20 12.14
CA ILE A 601 5.59 20.52 13.52
C ILE A 601 6.72 21.22 14.27
N LYS A 602 7.96 20.72 14.15
CA LYS A 602 9.13 21.34 14.79
C LYS A 602 9.40 22.76 14.28
N SER A 603 9.10 23.05 13.02
CA SER A 603 9.23 24.39 12.42
C SER A 603 8.05 25.32 12.70
N GLY A 604 6.97 24.83 13.33
CA GLY A 604 5.75 25.60 13.59
C GLY A 604 4.81 25.76 12.39
N GLN A 605 5.11 25.14 11.23
CA GLN A 605 4.23 25.16 10.05
C GLN A 605 2.95 24.34 10.26
N GLN A 606 3.02 23.28 11.05
CA GLN A 606 1.88 22.47 11.47
C GLN A 606 1.84 22.38 13.00
N LYS A 607 0.68 22.02 13.55
CA LYS A 607 0.52 21.76 14.98
C LYS A 607 -0.39 20.56 15.20
N ILE A 608 -0.21 19.89 16.33
CA ILE A 608 -1.20 18.96 16.88
C ILE A 608 -2.22 19.81 17.64
N THR A 609 -3.49 19.67 17.29
CA THR A 609 -4.59 20.46 17.83
C THR A 609 -5.14 19.86 19.11
N TYR A 610 -5.11 18.54 19.26
CA TYR A 610 -5.51 17.86 20.49
C TYR A 610 -4.44 17.99 21.58
N GLY A 611 -4.61 18.95 22.51
CA GLY A 611 -3.60 19.28 23.51
C GLY A 611 -3.16 18.12 24.42
N ASN A 612 -4.05 17.17 24.71
CA ASN A 612 -3.77 16.01 25.57
C ASN A 612 -3.13 14.82 24.84
N TRP A 613 -2.84 14.94 23.53
CA TRP A 613 -2.41 13.82 22.70
C TRP A 613 -1.26 13.01 23.30
N ARG A 614 -0.22 13.69 23.79
CA ARG A 614 0.99 13.03 24.27
C ARG A 614 0.71 12.23 25.54
N LYS A 615 0.03 12.86 26.51
CA LYS A 615 -0.35 12.21 27.76
C LYS A 615 -1.23 10.99 27.51
N ASP A 616 -2.18 11.10 26.58
CA ASP A 616 -3.06 9.99 26.22
C ASP A 616 -2.30 8.87 25.53
N MET A 617 -1.43 9.16 24.55
CA MET A 617 -0.61 8.14 23.89
C MET A 617 0.34 7.44 24.86
N GLU A 618 1.04 8.19 25.73
CA GLU A 618 1.93 7.61 26.74
C GLU A 618 1.15 6.76 27.76
N SER A 619 -0.06 7.18 28.14
CA SER A 619 -0.92 6.38 29.02
C SER A 619 -1.39 5.07 28.40
N TYR A 620 -1.58 5.02 27.08
CA TYR A 620 -2.05 3.82 26.37
C TYR A 620 -0.91 2.89 25.95
N PHE A 621 0.20 3.45 25.46
CA PHE A 621 1.27 2.72 24.77
C PHE A 621 2.62 2.82 25.48
N GLY A 622 2.75 3.65 26.51
CA GLY A 622 4.04 3.96 27.14
C GLY A 622 4.92 4.85 26.26
N CYS A 623 6.19 4.99 26.64
CA CYS A 623 7.20 5.71 25.84
C CYS A 623 8.54 4.99 26.01
N PRO A 624 8.75 3.85 25.31
CA PRO A 624 9.86 2.95 25.61
C PRO A 624 11.24 3.52 25.25
N LYS A 625 11.31 4.44 24.30
CA LYS A 625 12.55 5.10 23.84
C LYS A 625 12.36 6.61 23.80
N PRO A 626 12.28 7.29 24.96
CA PRO A 626 12.02 8.72 25.01
C PRO A 626 13.25 9.49 24.49
N THR A 627 13.04 10.51 23.65
CA THR A 627 14.14 11.31 23.05
C THR A 627 15.07 11.96 24.09
N ASN A 628 14.58 12.17 25.31
CA ASN A 628 15.31 12.78 26.42
C ASN A 628 15.64 11.80 27.56
N ALA A 629 15.64 10.47 27.33
CA ALA A 629 16.29 9.58 28.29
C ALA A 629 17.79 9.88 28.28
N THR A 630 18.21 10.80 29.15
CA THR A 630 19.56 10.82 29.67
C THR A 630 19.86 9.38 30.05
N GLN A 631 20.90 8.78 29.48
CA GLN A 631 21.47 7.57 30.06
C GLN A 631 21.81 7.95 31.51
N SER A 632 20.95 7.55 32.45
CA SER A 632 21.29 7.48 33.85
C SER A 632 22.41 6.44 33.92
N THR A 633 23.63 6.93 33.77
CA THR A 633 24.85 6.27 34.21
C THR A 633 24.71 6.01 35.70
N LYS A 634 24.11 4.86 36.05
CA LYS A 634 24.57 4.16 37.25
C LYS A 634 25.94 3.59 36.89
N GLN A 635 26.94 4.46 37.07
CA GLN A 635 28.32 4.05 37.29
C GLN A 635 28.30 2.99 38.40
N ASN A 636 28.58 1.74 38.03
CA ASN A 636 29.41 0.90 38.87
C ASN A 636 30.68 0.65 38.07
N ALA A 637 31.77 1.07 38.66
CA ALA A 637 33.11 1.10 38.13
C ALA A 637 33.55 -0.26 37.56
N TYR A 638 33.99 -0.26 36.31
CA TYR A 638 35.21 -0.96 35.94
C TYR A 638 35.92 -0.14 34.86
N SER A 639 37.17 0.19 35.13
CA SER A 639 37.97 1.16 34.41
C SER A 639 38.34 0.71 33.01
N ASP A 640 38.19 1.68 32.12
CA ASP A 640 38.79 1.89 30.81
C ASP A 640 40.28 1.50 30.72
N THR A 641 40.65 0.68 29.74
CA THR A 641 41.80 0.97 28.86
C THR A 641 41.77 0.09 27.60
N THR A 642 42.14 0.70 26.47
CA THR A 642 42.57 0.13 25.17
C THR A 642 41.55 0.02 24.01
N GLN A 643 41.30 1.16 23.38
CA GLN A 643 41.33 1.28 21.91
C GLN A 643 42.31 2.39 21.54
N SER A 644 43.51 2.04 21.03
CA SER A 644 44.28 2.86 20.05
C SER A 644 45.75 2.39 19.86
N VAL A 645 46.04 1.11 19.57
CA VAL A 645 47.36 0.73 19.00
C VAL A 645 47.23 -0.54 18.15
N VAL A 646 46.64 -0.45 16.94
CA VAL A 646 46.90 -1.45 15.86
C VAL A 646 46.78 -0.76 14.50
N GLN A 647 47.58 0.28 14.29
CA GLN A 647 47.97 0.79 12.96
C GLN A 647 49.38 1.39 13.07
N ASP A 648 50.33 0.67 13.70
CA ASP A 648 51.76 0.98 13.55
C ASP A 648 52.67 -0.20 14.01
N ALA A 649 52.44 -1.39 13.45
CA ALA A 649 53.33 -2.55 13.66
C ALA A 649 53.57 -3.34 12.36
N THR A 650 53.44 -2.66 11.22
CA THR A 650 53.81 -3.19 9.90
C THR A 650 55.21 -2.70 9.53
N GLN A 651 56.22 -2.90 10.37
CA GLN A 651 57.61 -2.63 9.99
C GLN A 651 58.72 -3.30 10.83
N THR A 652 58.42 -4.28 11.69
CA THR A 652 59.47 -4.89 12.55
C THR A 652 59.34 -6.40 12.77
N VAL A 653 58.72 -7.14 11.84
CA VAL A 653 58.69 -8.63 11.90
C VAL A 653 59.15 -9.28 10.59
N THR A 654 59.57 -8.51 9.58
CA THR A 654 60.08 -9.03 8.30
C THR A 654 61.62 -9.08 8.20
N GLN A 655 62.33 -9.04 9.33
CA GLN A 655 63.81 -9.03 9.33
C GLN A 655 64.44 -9.93 10.42
N THR A 656 63.73 -10.95 10.91
CA THR A 656 64.32 -11.91 11.88
C THR A 656 63.72 -13.32 11.77
N ALA A 657 63.35 -13.73 10.56
CA ALA A 657 62.92 -15.10 10.26
C ALA A 657 63.62 -15.71 9.04
N THR A 658 64.70 -15.09 8.56
CA THR A 658 65.48 -15.56 7.40
C THR A 658 66.87 -16.10 7.77
N ASP A 659 67.31 -15.98 9.03
CA ASP A 659 68.68 -16.36 9.44
C ASP A 659 68.77 -17.50 10.47
N ALA A 660 67.67 -18.23 10.74
CA ALA A 660 67.67 -19.29 11.76
C ALA A 660 67.09 -20.65 11.33
N LEU A 661 66.87 -20.89 10.03
CA LEU A 661 66.43 -22.20 9.51
C LEU A 661 67.20 -22.69 8.26
N SER A 662 68.42 -22.19 8.06
CA SER A 662 69.42 -22.77 7.15
C SER A 662 70.46 -23.65 7.86
N SER A 663 70.19 -24.13 9.08
CA SER A 663 71.12 -25.01 9.83
C SER A 663 70.54 -26.35 10.28
N VAL A 664 69.38 -26.78 9.76
CA VAL A 664 68.85 -28.14 10.00
C VAL A 664 68.41 -28.81 8.69
N VAL A 665 69.35 -28.85 7.74
CA VAL A 665 69.44 -29.93 6.75
C VAL A 665 70.83 -30.54 6.90
N GLN A 666 70.99 -31.38 7.93
CA GLN A 666 72.11 -32.30 8.09
C GLN A 666 71.74 -33.36 9.15
N SER A 667 70.94 -34.34 8.75
CA SER A 667 70.99 -35.76 9.15
C SER A 667 69.61 -36.42 9.05
N VAL A 668 69.53 -37.40 8.13
CA VAL A 668 68.43 -38.34 7.81
C VAL A 668 67.36 -37.82 6.86
#